data_AF-A0A1M7DEH1-F1
#
_entry.id   AF-A0A1M7DEH1-F1
#
_cell.length_a   1.000
_cell.length_b   1.000
_cell.length_c   1.000
_cell.angle_alpha   90.00
_cell.angle_beta   90.00
_cell.angle_gamma   90.00
#
_symmetry.space_group_name_H-M   'P 1'
#
loop_
_entity.id
_entity.type
_entity.pdbx_description
1 polymer ?
#
loop_
_entity_poly.entity_id
_entity_poly.type
_entity_poly.pdbx_seq_one_letter_code
_entity_poly.pdbx_strand_id
1 'polypeptide(L)'
;MPALEKEEKMSVLEKELIDTAFRGNWAGPAKLPVLSEFFAQEDSRLFVQEEADITVRGIFLRELLLGLRAPAKDAEATSRLHGVRLRGAIIKGEIDLSDCKGAGGTPLPPLLLDRCIIHDGPIIKYPAVRNGASVEEKILNAINASNVRLSRLSLCGCRISGRVDLTDATLDGDLEISDVAPLDNGSPCQIFARRCRIGGSVIAQRTHFRIQPGQCTEFGIPDYALNLVSAEIHGSIVLQPDFHAQGGVSVRGAHVSGDIWAEAAKFVAPGKIAFRAESLQCDGTVALHGSEDKNKEHYEVEGNLDFLSATIGFLDLRGIQIRKVAAQDYALNLSLARVRTNLWLHNLPSGPKTIVEGVIDARGATVGGDLNLNGLTLNPPPDWAHASILASNLRVGGDLILDDLTTSIDLESSHVESNLNVNNTVMKSPNNQEYGLYAHNITIGNDCKLTKIAGTVDLGLSRIGGALKVHAQYLASLNAKDAEVRGSVSISGIFMPLMKKHRINFDGGSYRSGFSIGDLENSLRFINPPSSLVTDIKNMPIPTLSIEDACIANDFQVTKVRAAEVLVIEAYKAPLSFYPDWVLVEALCQLEKERKAIIAFLKHQSDTTMESILLGGQSTPIHQLNGRGTLKLDSAPMVRDYLRFFCAYVWGGDEREEGAFLIIETEKALGDAKLSAPVEFAEVSVKKDEEKGWSCTAMIRYANKLYRTELHVYPDGNVKMTKDDFLADIEEENPITFDPPLRIITDSHIKADPGSAPFWLRTILPAAQVEKITREEISQNIEPILLQQLVQPGIQKNEAATATGRAEVSLRGLKARVFHHNLRQSGSWGPGIRLKLDGFEYDRVETEGVEGKDKIVKPINDNTGPKKAFNKKETPKPEKPKIRSSKRVDETADAYIGWLTRQYDCPHAKSHKHARDRLIACAIEADSAKSAQGESVYEPQPYEQLARALHNEGKYEVAKRITLAKLSLERRFVHHQWIRPFLCIMEKWFDYGLFPGKSVSWFLMLWLVVGTGAFYIANYHVDEPVLVRNLGAGTLALPGQRCGEEIDSLWYALDVFVPGLDLKQEDRCSIATRDEARPWRAFSVIYEILGAIVTPIMLLSVTGMLRRYIER
;
A
#
# COMPACT_ATOMS: atom_id res chain seq x y z
N MET A 1 -24.03 74.49 -7.44
CA MET A 1 -23.05 75.06 -6.50
C MET A 1 -21.66 74.65 -6.99
N PRO A 2 -20.73 75.60 -7.16
CA PRO A 2 -19.45 75.37 -7.84
C PRO A 2 -18.37 74.93 -6.84
N ALA A 3 -17.53 73.95 -7.20
CA ALA A 3 -16.18 73.80 -6.65
C ALA A 3 -15.39 72.68 -7.35
N LEU A 4 -14.29 73.08 -8.00
CA LEU A 4 -13.04 72.35 -8.23
C LEU A 4 -12.99 71.31 -9.35
N GLU A 5 -13.18 71.76 -10.59
CA GLU A 5 -12.40 71.25 -11.74
C GLU A 5 -10.92 71.64 -11.54
N LYS A 6 -10.16 70.82 -10.82
CA LYS A 6 -8.76 70.62 -11.18
C LYS A 6 -8.81 69.62 -12.34
N GLU A 7 -8.67 70.10 -13.58
CA GLU A 7 -8.25 69.24 -14.68
C GLU A 7 -6.88 68.65 -14.29
N GLU A 8 -6.88 67.47 -13.66
CA GLU A 8 -5.66 66.71 -13.49
C GLU A 8 -5.10 66.43 -14.88
N LYS A 9 -3.92 67.01 -15.16
CA LYS A 9 -3.22 66.92 -16.44
C LYS A 9 -3.07 65.44 -16.83
N MET A 10 -3.85 65.02 -17.83
CA MET A 10 -3.82 63.68 -18.40
C MET A 10 -2.44 63.39 -19.01
N SER A 11 -1.86 62.22 -18.72
CA SER A 11 -0.53 61.87 -19.22
C SER A 11 -0.52 61.69 -20.75
N VAL A 12 0.68 61.68 -21.35
CA VAL A 12 0.84 61.44 -22.79
C VAL A 12 0.30 60.06 -23.17
N LEU A 13 0.62 59.04 -22.36
CA LEU A 13 0.15 57.68 -22.56
C LEU A 13 -1.37 57.54 -22.33
N GLU A 14 -1.96 58.25 -21.38
CA GLU A 14 -3.42 58.26 -21.19
C GLU A 14 -4.15 58.79 -22.44
N LYS A 15 -3.61 59.81 -23.12
CA LYS A 15 -4.15 60.32 -24.40
C LYS A 15 -4.02 59.31 -25.54
N GLU A 16 -2.86 58.70 -25.68
CA GLU A 16 -2.61 57.65 -26.67
C GLU A 16 -3.53 56.43 -26.47
N LEU A 17 -3.79 56.08 -25.20
CA LEU A 17 -4.62 54.93 -24.85
C LEU A 17 -6.08 55.11 -25.31
N ILE A 18 -6.62 56.33 -25.29
CA ILE A 18 -7.97 56.59 -25.79
C ILE A 18 -8.05 56.23 -27.28
N ASP A 19 -7.14 56.70 -28.11
CA ASP A 19 -7.20 56.44 -29.56
C ASP A 19 -6.92 54.96 -29.89
N THR A 20 -5.97 54.35 -29.20
CA THR A 20 -5.57 52.96 -29.45
C THR A 20 -6.61 51.94 -28.97
N ALA A 21 -7.29 52.17 -27.85
CA ALA A 21 -8.30 51.26 -27.31
C ALA A 21 -9.53 51.09 -28.24
N PHE A 22 -9.90 52.15 -28.97
CA PHE A 22 -10.97 52.11 -29.96
C PHE A 22 -10.52 51.54 -31.30
N ARG A 23 -9.22 51.54 -31.62
CA ARG A 23 -8.63 50.88 -32.80
C ARG A 23 -8.23 49.43 -32.56
N GLY A 24 -8.17 48.99 -31.30
CA GLY A 24 -7.65 47.68 -30.92
C GLY A 24 -6.12 47.59 -31.06
N ASN A 25 -5.37 48.66 -30.84
CA ASN A 25 -3.91 48.63 -30.87
C ASN A 25 -3.34 48.65 -29.44
N TRP A 26 -2.07 48.27 -29.30
CA TRP A 26 -1.32 48.45 -28.05
C TRP A 26 -0.88 49.91 -27.91
N ALA A 27 -0.95 50.44 -26.69
CA ALA A 27 -0.37 51.73 -26.30
C ALA A 27 0.81 51.50 -25.34
N GLY A 28 1.87 52.30 -25.50
CA GLY A 28 3.05 52.23 -24.64
C GLY A 28 4.38 52.41 -25.37
N PRO A 29 5.49 52.59 -24.62
CA PRO A 29 6.81 52.87 -25.20
C PRO A 29 7.32 51.72 -26.07
N ALA A 30 7.99 52.08 -27.18
CA ALA A 30 8.60 51.11 -28.11
C ALA A 30 9.81 50.37 -27.50
N LYS A 31 10.49 50.98 -26.53
CA LYS A 31 11.60 50.41 -25.77
C LYS A 31 11.11 50.12 -24.35
N LEU A 32 11.22 48.87 -23.92
CA LEU A 32 10.67 48.41 -22.64
C LEU A 32 11.51 48.93 -21.47
N PRO A 33 10.90 49.36 -20.36
CA PRO A 33 11.62 49.73 -19.15
C PRO A 33 12.40 48.52 -18.59
N VAL A 34 13.72 48.65 -18.40
CA VAL A 34 14.56 47.61 -17.80
C VAL A 34 14.50 47.75 -16.27
N LEU A 35 13.96 46.76 -15.58
CA LEU A 35 13.74 46.78 -14.12
C LEU A 35 15.00 47.11 -13.29
N SER A 36 16.20 46.79 -13.77
CA SER A 36 17.46 47.09 -13.08
C SER A 36 17.84 48.57 -13.07
N GLU A 37 17.32 49.38 -13.99
CA GLU A 37 17.64 50.80 -14.10
C GLU A 37 16.78 51.67 -13.16
N PHE A 38 15.60 51.19 -12.75
CA PHE A 38 14.65 51.95 -11.91
C PHE A 38 15.07 52.08 -10.45
N PHE A 39 15.96 51.22 -9.96
CA PHE A 39 16.37 51.20 -8.54
C PHE A 39 17.81 51.69 -8.30
N ALA A 40 18.53 52.12 -9.34
CA ALA A 40 19.98 52.26 -9.27
C ALA A 40 20.56 53.69 -9.21
N GLN A 41 19.84 54.79 -9.52
CA GLN A 41 20.53 56.10 -9.68
C GLN A 41 19.74 57.36 -9.26
N GLU A 42 20.49 58.36 -8.75
CA GLU A 42 20.06 59.60 -8.08
C GLU A 42 19.75 60.82 -9.01
N ASP A 43 19.84 60.70 -10.34
CA ASP A 43 19.62 61.83 -11.26
C ASP A 43 18.12 62.07 -11.59
N SER A 44 17.47 62.75 -10.64
CA SER A 44 16.02 62.80 -10.41
C SER A 44 15.15 63.70 -11.30
N ARG A 45 15.65 64.33 -12.38
CA ARG A 45 14.81 65.27 -13.20
C ARG A 45 14.43 64.77 -14.60
N LEU A 46 15.32 64.07 -15.32
CA LEU A 46 14.96 63.47 -16.62
C LEU A 46 14.06 62.24 -16.42
N PHE A 47 14.38 61.39 -15.44
CA PHE A 47 13.61 60.19 -15.11
C PHE A 47 12.19 60.51 -14.66
N VAL A 48 11.96 61.55 -13.85
CA VAL A 48 10.60 61.93 -13.42
C VAL A 48 9.71 62.33 -14.60
N GLN A 49 10.29 62.90 -15.65
CA GLN A 49 9.56 63.28 -16.85
C GLN A 49 9.27 62.06 -17.74
N GLU A 50 10.24 61.15 -17.91
CA GLU A 50 10.06 59.89 -18.63
C GLU A 50 9.08 58.94 -17.89
N GLU A 51 9.13 58.92 -16.55
CA GLU A 51 8.18 58.22 -15.67
C GLU A 51 6.76 58.81 -15.81
N ALA A 52 6.62 60.13 -15.86
CA ALA A 52 5.32 60.79 -16.07
C ALA A 52 4.72 60.50 -17.45
N ASP A 53 5.57 60.32 -18.48
CA ASP A 53 5.12 60.02 -19.84
C ASP A 53 4.62 58.57 -19.99
N ILE A 54 5.15 57.63 -19.21
CA ILE A 54 4.73 56.20 -19.22
C ILE A 54 3.77 55.82 -18.07
N THR A 55 3.31 56.80 -17.29
CA THR A 55 2.39 56.57 -16.17
C THR A 55 0.92 56.62 -16.61
N VAL A 56 0.12 55.67 -16.12
CA VAL A 56 -1.35 55.64 -16.25
C VAL A 56 -1.97 55.51 -14.86
N ARG A 57 -3.04 56.26 -14.57
CA ARG A 57 -3.76 56.11 -13.29
C ARG A 57 -4.72 54.92 -13.32
N GLY A 58 -4.80 54.16 -12.23
CA GLY A 58 -5.74 53.03 -12.14
C GLY A 58 -7.20 53.45 -12.37
N ILE A 59 -7.62 54.60 -11.84
CA ILE A 59 -8.98 55.16 -12.04
C ILE A 59 -9.28 55.49 -13.51
N PHE A 60 -8.27 55.90 -14.28
CA PHE A 60 -8.44 56.20 -15.71
C PHE A 60 -8.79 54.95 -16.51
N LEU A 61 -8.23 53.79 -16.16
CA LEU A 61 -8.54 52.52 -16.80
C LEU A 61 -9.99 52.09 -16.56
N ARG A 62 -10.52 52.33 -15.35
CA ARG A 62 -11.95 52.12 -15.05
C ARG A 62 -12.83 53.00 -15.93
N GLU A 63 -12.54 54.29 -16.01
CA GLU A 63 -13.31 55.24 -16.85
C GLU A 63 -13.32 54.83 -18.33
N LEU A 64 -12.17 54.40 -18.85
CA LEU A 64 -12.03 53.98 -20.24
C LEU A 64 -12.80 52.67 -20.53
N LEU A 65 -12.70 51.66 -19.66
CA LEU A 65 -13.41 50.38 -19.82
C LEU A 65 -14.93 50.53 -19.71
N LEU A 66 -15.42 51.49 -18.93
CA LEU A 66 -16.84 51.85 -18.84
C LEU A 66 -17.32 52.74 -20.00
N GLY A 67 -16.43 53.17 -20.90
CA GLY A 67 -16.76 54.04 -22.02
C GLY A 67 -17.06 55.48 -21.62
N LEU A 68 -16.63 55.92 -20.43
CA LEU A 68 -16.78 57.31 -19.96
C LEU A 68 -15.79 58.27 -20.65
N ARG A 69 -14.76 57.72 -21.31
CA ARG A 69 -13.81 58.45 -22.14
C ARG A 69 -13.98 58.02 -23.60
N ALA A 70 -14.08 59.01 -24.49
CA ALA A 70 -14.20 58.82 -25.93
C ALA A 70 -13.17 59.68 -26.68
N PRO A 71 -12.75 59.26 -27.89
CA PRO A 71 -11.89 60.08 -28.74
C PRO A 71 -12.55 61.42 -29.10
N ALA A 72 -11.74 62.42 -29.43
CA ALA A 72 -12.21 63.75 -29.81
C ALA A 72 -13.19 63.69 -31.01
N LYS A 73 -14.09 64.69 -31.07
CA LYS A 73 -15.36 64.81 -31.84
C LYS A 73 -15.41 64.39 -33.32
N ASP A 74 -14.34 63.89 -33.94
CA ASP A 74 -14.25 63.57 -35.36
C ASP A 74 -14.20 62.06 -35.67
N ALA A 75 -14.34 61.17 -34.67
CA ALA A 75 -14.44 59.72 -34.88
C ALA A 75 -15.91 59.25 -34.78
N GLU A 76 -16.46 58.82 -35.92
CA GLU A 76 -17.86 58.49 -36.18
C GLU A 76 -18.59 57.65 -35.12
N ALA A 77 -19.92 57.82 -35.13
CA ALA A 77 -20.95 57.28 -34.23
C ALA A 77 -21.08 55.73 -34.15
N THR A 78 -20.03 54.98 -34.46
CA THR A 78 -19.99 53.51 -34.49
C THR A 78 -18.72 52.91 -33.87
N SER A 79 -17.86 53.68 -33.20
CA SER A 79 -16.61 53.15 -32.62
C SER A 79 -16.85 52.32 -31.36
N ARG A 80 -16.97 51.00 -31.54
CA ARG A 80 -17.00 50.01 -30.44
C ARG A 80 -15.63 49.96 -29.75
N LEU A 81 -15.61 50.00 -28.41
CA LEU A 81 -14.40 49.78 -27.63
C LEU A 81 -13.90 48.34 -27.82
N HIS A 82 -12.69 48.15 -28.36
CA HIS A 82 -12.13 46.83 -28.68
C HIS A 82 -11.38 46.19 -27.50
N GLY A 83 -11.03 46.99 -26.48
CA GLY A 83 -10.29 46.56 -25.29
C GLY A 83 -9.18 47.52 -24.92
N VAL A 84 -8.69 47.41 -23.69
CA VAL A 84 -7.54 48.18 -23.20
C VAL A 84 -6.29 47.31 -23.33
N ARG A 85 -5.28 47.80 -24.07
CA ARG A 85 -4.04 47.07 -24.36
C ARG A 85 -2.85 47.97 -24.05
N LEU A 86 -2.16 47.70 -22.94
CA LEU A 86 -1.04 48.50 -22.46
C LEU A 86 0.23 47.68 -22.38
N ARG A 87 1.34 48.25 -22.85
CA ARG A 87 2.65 47.62 -22.79
C ARG A 87 3.66 48.53 -22.10
N GLY A 88 4.43 48.02 -21.13
CA GLY A 88 5.52 48.76 -20.49
C GLY A 88 5.09 49.98 -19.67
N ALA A 89 3.82 50.04 -19.25
CA ALA A 89 3.26 51.17 -18.52
C ALA A 89 3.46 51.04 -17.01
N ILE A 90 3.57 52.17 -16.31
CA ILE A 90 3.52 52.25 -14.84
C ILE A 90 2.10 52.63 -14.43
N ILE A 91 1.41 51.74 -13.74
CA ILE A 91 0.05 51.97 -13.27
C ILE A 91 0.11 52.38 -11.81
N LYS A 92 -0.24 53.65 -11.55
CA LYS A 92 -0.28 54.22 -10.19
C LYS A 92 -1.70 54.14 -9.63
N GLY A 93 -1.80 53.60 -8.42
CA GLY A 93 -3.06 53.39 -7.71
C GLY A 93 -3.80 52.12 -8.13
N GLU A 94 -4.79 51.72 -7.32
CA GLU A 94 -5.63 50.55 -7.55
C GLU A 94 -6.41 50.66 -8.88
N ILE A 95 -6.38 49.59 -9.68
CA ILE A 95 -7.31 49.42 -10.82
C ILE A 95 -8.61 48.86 -10.27
N ASP A 96 -9.51 49.74 -9.84
CA ASP A 96 -10.82 49.36 -9.33
C ASP A 96 -11.82 49.14 -10.48
N LEU A 97 -12.14 47.88 -10.78
CA LEU A 97 -13.18 47.41 -11.68
C LEU A 97 -14.31 46.69 -10.94
N SER A 98 -14.40 46.87 -9.61
CA SER A 98 -15.43 46.23 -8.81
C SER A 98 -16.83 46.58 -9.30
N ASP A 99 -17.70 45.56 -9.35
CA ASP A 99 -19.10 45.63 -9.80
C ASP A 99 -19.30 46.12 -11.25
N CYS A 100 -18.24 46.24 -12.06
CA CYS A 100 -18.35 46.76 -13.42
C CYS A 100 -18.87 45.69 -14.41
N LYS A 101 -19.85 46.09 -15.24
CA LYS A 101 -20.42 45.28 -16.32
C LYS A 101 -20.70 46.19 -17.53
N GLY A 102 -20.65 45.63 -18.73
CA GLY A 102 -21.01 46.34 -19.95
C GLY A 102 -22.52 46.62 -20.04
N ALA A 103 -22.90 47.44 -21.02
CA ALA A 103 -24.29 47.82 -21.25
C ALA A 103 -25.20 46.58 -21.40
N GLY A 104 -26.33 46.55 -20.68
CA GLY A 104 -27.23 45.41 -20.68
C GLY A 104 -26.68 44.14 -20.02
N GLY A 105 -25.61 44.24 -19.22
CA GLY A 105 -24.99 43.11 -18.53
C GLY A 105 -24.00 42.29 -19.38
N THR A 106 -23.60 42.83 -20.55
CA THR A 106 -22.56 42.23 -21.39
C THR A 106 -21.19 42.27 -20.69
N PRO A 107 -20.24 41.40 -21.09
CA PRO A 107 -18.86 41.54 -20.61
C PRO A 107 -18.26 42.89 -21.01
N LEU A 108 -17.42 43.44 -20.14
CA LEU A 108 -16.51 44.53 -20.49
C LEU A 108 -15.49 44.05 -21.54
N PRO A 109 -14.99 44.95 -22.39
CA PRO A 109 -13.87 44.67 -23.28
C PRO A 109 -12.62 44.18 -22.51
N PRO A 110 -11.69 43.49 -23.17
CA PRO A 110 -10.59 42.82 -22.49
C PRO A 110 -9.58 43.83 -21.92
N LEU A 111 -8.96 43.49 -20.79
CA LEU A 111 -7.84 44.23 -20.21
C LEU A 111 -6.56 43.41 -20.41
N LEU A 112 -5.68 43.88 -21.28
CA LEU A 112 -4.40 43.23 -21.61
C LEU A 112 -3.24 44.14 -21.19
N LEU A 113 -2.46 43.68 -20.22
CA LEU A 113 -1.27 44.34 -19.71
C LEU A 113 -0.05 43.47 -20.04
N ASP A 114 0.95 44.05 -20.69
CA ASP A 114 2.18 43.36 -21.10
C ASP A 114 3.41 44.10 -20.56
N ARG A 115 4.12 43.48 -19.62
CA ARG A 115 5.29 44.04 -18.93
C ARG A 115 5.02 45.37 -18.23
N CYS A 116 3.83 45.52 -17.63
CA CYS A 116 3.47 46.69 -16.84
C CYS A 116 3.85 46.55 -15.36
N ILE A 117 4.08 47.67 -14.69
CA ILE A 117 4.33 47.74 -13.24
C ILE A 117 3.07 48.28 -12.57
N ILE A 118 2.55 47.60 -11.55
CA ILE A 118 1.36 48.01 -10.81
C ILE A 118 1.73 48.17 -9.34
N HIS A 119 1.67 49.41 -8.84
CA HIS A 119 1.98 49.72 -7.45
C HIS A 119 1.20 50.93 -6.93
N ASP A 120 0.97 50.95 -5.62
CA ASP A 120 0.23 52.01 -4.95
C ASP A 120 1.20 53.07 -4.37
N GLY A 121 1.78 53.90 -5.25
CA GLY A 121 2.66 55.02 -4.82
C GLY A 121 3.91 54.60 -4.03
N PRO A 122 4.56 55.51 -3.28
CA PRO A 122 5.81 55.20 -2.58
C PRO A 122 5.55 54.25 -1.40
N ILE A 123 5.98 52.98 -1.57
CA ILE A 123 6.18 51.90 -0.58
C ILE A 123 5.55 52.21 0.79
N ILE A 124 4.22 52.15 0.88
CA ILE A 124 3.51 52.35 2.14
C ILE A 124 3.73 51.07 2.97
N LYS A 125 4.37 51.20 4.13
CA LYS A 125 4.44 50.13 5.14
C LYS A 125 3.02 49.66 5.44
N TYR A 126 2.75 48.37 5.24
CA TYR A 126 1.42 47.77 5.34
C TYR A 126 0.72 48.19 6.65
N PRO A 127 -0.56 48.61 6.61
CA PRO A 127 -1.26 49.03 7.80
C PRO A 127 -1.42 47.83 8.75
N ALA A 128 -0.69 47.90 9.87
CA ALA A 128 -0.76 46.96 10.98
C ALA A 128 -2.10 47.12 11.72
N VAL A 129 -3.04 46.20 11.50
CA VAL A 129 -4.27 46.12 12.31
C VAL A 129 -3.93 45.31 13.57
N ARG A 130 -3.98 45.95 14.74
CA ARG A 130 -3.80 45.27 16.02
C ARG A 130 -5.12 44.65 16.47
N ASN A 131 -5.23 43.33 16.37
CA ASN A 131 -6.28 42.54 17.04
C ASN A 131 -5.63 41.78 18.20
N GLY A 132 -5.60 42.37 19.39
CA GLY A 132 -4.96 41.77 20.56
C GLY A 132 -3.42 41.75 20.47
N ALA A 133 -2.80 40.60 20.72
CA ALA A 133 -1.34 40.43 20.72
C ALA A 133 -0.74 40.18 19.31
N SER A 134 -1.55 39.99 18.29
CA SER A 134 -1.13 39.76 16.90
C SER A 134 -1.35 41.01 16.03
N VAL A 135 -0.32 41.39 15.28
CA VAL A 135 -0.38 42.42 14.24
C VAL A 135 -0.72 41.71 12.92
N GLU A 136 -1.89 41.98 12.35
CA GLU A 136 -2.26 41.50 11.02
C GLU A 136 -2.01 42.61 10.00
N GLU A 137 -1.02 42.45 9.12
CA GLU A 137 -0.80 43.32 7.97
C GLU A 137 -1.77 42.93 6.84
N LYS A 138 -2.71 43.80 6.46
CA LYS A 138 -3.65 43.49 5.36
C LYS A 138 -2.98 43.74 3.99
N ILE A 139 -3.07 42.77 3.07
CA ILE A 139 -2.63 42.93 1.68
C ILE A 139 -3.60 43.87 0.94
N LEU A 140 -3.08 44.94 0.35
CA LEU A 140 -3.85 45.91 -0.45
C LEU A 140 -4.09 45.39 -1.88
N ASN A 141 -5.16 45.87 -2.53
CA ASN A 141 -5.48 45.51 -3.90
C ASN A 141 -4.65 46.34 -4.89
N ALA A 142 -3.99 45.67 -5.82
CA ALA A 142 -3.41 46.28 -7.01
C ALA A 142 -4.46 46.37 -8.14
N ILE A 143 -5.28 45.33 -8.27
CA ILE A 143 -6.44 45.27 -9.17
C ILE A 143 -7.60 44.70 -8.37
N ASN A 144 -8.71 45.43 -8.31
CA ASN A 144 -9.94 44.94 -7.72
C ASN A 144 -10.98 44.77 -8.81
N ALA A 145 -11.16 43.53 -9.24
CA ALA A 145 -12.08 43.10 -10.26
C ALA A 145 -13.16 42.19 -9.65
N SER A 146 -13.53 42.44 -8.39
CA SER A 146 -14.59 41.69 -7.71
C SER A 146 -15.96 41.91 -8.37
N ASN A 147 -16.74 40.84 -8.54
CA ASN A 147 -18.06 40.84 -9.19
C ASN A 147 -18.09 41.45 -10.61
N VAL A 148 -16.94 41.57 -11.27
CA VAL A 148 -16.83 42.10 -12.64
C VAL A 148 -17.27 41.04 -13.66
N ARG A 149 -17.80 41.49 -14.81
CA ARG A 149 -17.87 40.63 -16.00
C ARG A 149 -16.92 41.17 -17.07
N LEU A 150 -15.86 40.42 -17.37
CA LEU A 150 -14.82 40.79 -18.33
C LEU A 150 -14.74 39.75 -19.44
N SER A 151 -14.43 40.18 -20.66
CA SER A 151 -14.21 39.23 -21.77
C SER A 151 -12.91 38.45 -21.61
N ARG A 152 -11.82 39.10 -21.17
CA ARG A 152 -10.52 38.47 -20.88
C ARG A 152 -9.70 39.37 -19.95
N LEU A 153 -8.89 38.77 -19.09
CA LEU A 153 -7.85 39.46 -18.32
C LEU A 153 -6.49 38.82 -18.62
N SER A 154 -5.52 39.64 -19.04
CA SER A 154 -4.16 39.21 -19.35
C SER A 154 -3.15 40.12 -18.67
N LEU A 155 -2.26 39.55 -17.87
CA LEU A 155 -1.21 40.22 -17.11
C LEU A 155 0.14 39.58 -17.46
N CYS A 156 0.59 39.68 -18.71
CA CYS A 156 1.83 39.04 -19.14
C CYS A 156 3.05 39.84 -18.68
N GLY A 157 4.01 39.22 -17.99
CA GLY A 157 5.27 39.89 -17.64
C GLY A 157 5.14 41.02 -16.61
N CYS A 158 3.99 41.14 -15.94
CA CYS A 158 3.72 42.24 -15.03
C CYS A 158 4.50 42.11 -13.71
N ARG A 159 4.76 43.26 -13.07
CA ARG A 159 5.31 43.35 -11.71
C ARG A 159 4.27 43.98 -10.80
N ILE A 160 3.82 43.23 -9.81
CA ILE A 160 2.67 43.60 -8.97
C ILE A 160 3.13 43.71 -7.52
N SER A 161 2.71 44.78 -6.84
CA SER A 161 2.76 44.88 -5.38
C SER A 161 1.33 44.94 -4.85
N GLY A 162 0.83 43.81 -4.34
CA GLY A 162 -0.53 43.67 -3.83
C GLY A 162 -1.30 42.46 -4.35
N ARG A 163 -2.62 42.53 -4.21
CA ARG A 163 -3.60 41.51 -4.59
C ARG A 163 -4.29 41.86 -5.90
N VAL A 164 -4.47 40.87 -6.78
CA VAL A 164 -5.44 40.90 -7.88
C VAL A 164 -6.68 40.15 -7.40
N ASP A 165 -7.72 40.89 -7.03
CA ASP A 165 -8.97 40.34 -6.52
C ASP A 165 -9.97 40.13 -7.67
N LEU A 166 -10.34 38.87 -7.88
CA LEU A 166 -11.30 38.39 -8.89
C LEU A 166 -12.45 37.63 -8.21
N THR A 167 -12.74 37.95 -6.94
CA THR A 167 -13.81 37.31 -6.18
C THR A 167 -15.15 37.51 -6.90
N ASP A 168 -15.88 36.41 -7.14
CA ASP A 168 -17.17 36.40 -7.85
C ASP A 168 -17.13 37.00 -9.28
N ALA A 169 -15.93 37.14 -9.87
CA ALA A 169 -15.78 37.62 -11.24
C ALA A 169 -16.25 36.58 -12.27
N THR A 170 -16.69 37.04 -13.44
CA THR A 170 -16.94 36.20 -14.61
C THR A 170 -16.05 36.65 -15.75
N LEU A 171 -15.14 35.78 -16.17
CA LEU A 171 -14.30 35.93 -17.35
C LEU A 171 -14.85 35.04 -18.47
N ASP A 172 -15.33 35.63 -19.55
CA ASP A 172 -15.87 34.85 -20.68
C ASP A 172 -14.74 34.07 -21.42
N GLY A 173 -13.47 34.48 -21.28
CA GLY A 173 -12.28 33.84 -21.85
C GLY A 173 -11.22 33.47 -20.79
N ASP A 174 -9.95 33.46 -21.19
CA ASP A 174 -8.83 33.03 -20.34
C ASP A 174 -8.44 34.07 -19.26
N LEU A 175 -7.89 33.56 -18.15
CA LEU A 175 -7.08 34.32 -17.21
C LEU A 175 -5.61 34.04 -17.49
N GLU A 176 -4.94 34.98 -18.15
CA GLU A 176 -3.53 34.88 -18.50
C GLU A 176 -2.70 35.68 -17.50
N ILE A 177 -1.84 35.02 -16.74
CA ILE A 177 -1.00 35.58 -15.67
C ILE A 177 0.45 35.09 -15.77
N SER A 178 0.91 34.79 -17.00
CA SER A 178 2.28 34.35 -17.25
C SER A 178 3.33 35.44 -17.03
N ASP A 179 4.52 35.04 -16.58
CA ASP A 179 5.66 35.91 -16.27
C ASP A 179 5.38 36.99 -15.21
N VAL A 180 4.30 36.83 -14.42
CA VAL A 180 3.97 37.71 -13.30
C VAL A 180 4.92 37.44 -12.14
N ALA A 181 5.41 38.50 -11.51
CA ALA A 181 6.25 38.39 -10.32
C ALA A 181 6.00 39.56 -9.35
N PRO A 182 6.43 39.44 -8.08
CA PRO A 182 6.38 40.56 -7.16
C PRO A 182 7.24 41.73 -7.66
N LEU A 183 6.86 42.95 -7.28
CA LEU A 183 7.63 44.15 -7.61
C LEU A 183 9.07 44.11 -7.12
N ASP A 184 9.26 43.63 -5.88
CA ASP A 184 10.55 43.47 -5.23
C ASP A 184 10.50 42.25 -4.29
N ASN A 185 11.65 41.92 -3.68
CA ASN A 185 11.76 40.80 -2.73
C ASN A 185 10.96 41.01 -1.43
N GLY A 186 10.33 42.17 -1.22
CA GLY A 186 9.55 42.56 -0.03
C GLY A 186 8.04 42.69 -0.26
N SER A 187 7.60 42.80 -1.52
CA SER A 187 6.21 42.99 -1.95
C SER A 187 5.41 41.68 -2.04
N PRO A 188 4.12 41.66 -1.65
CA PRO A 188 3.23 40.55 -1.94
C PRO A 188 2.80 40.58 -3.40
N CYS A 189 2.56 39.40 -3.97
CA CYS A 189 1.93 39.22 -5.27
C CYS A 189 0.97 38.05 -5.15
N GLN A 190 -0.32 38.35 -5.11
CA GLN A 190 -1.37 37.38 -4.85
C GLN A 190 -2.46 37.46 -5.93
N ILE A 191 -2.92 36.30 -6.41
CA ILE A 191 -4.11 36.19 -7.27
C ILE A 191 -5.24 35.55 -6.46
N PHE A 192 -6.34 36.27 -6.30
CA PHE A 192 -7.45 35.89 -5.44
C PHE A 192 -8.74 35.78 -6.25
N ALA A 193 -8.99 34.63 -6.87
CA ALA A 193 -10.12 34.38 -7.77
C ALA A 193 -11.11 33.37 -7.18
N ARG A 194 -11.60 33.66 -5.97
CA ARG A 194 -12.59 32.83 -5.28
C ARG A 194 -13.95 32.93 -5.96
N ARG A 195 -14.61 31.78 -6.18
CA ARG A 195 -15.92 31.69 -6.87
C ARG A 195 -15.93 32.37 -8.24
N CYS A 196 -14.74 32.53 -8.84
CA CYS A 196 -14.60 33.11 -10.16
C CYS A 196 -15.03 32.09 -11.22
N ARG A 197 -15.78 32.53 -12.24
CA ARG A 197 -16.11 31.73 -13.42
C ARG A 197 -15.20 32.14 -14.56
N ILE A 198 -14.46 31.18 -15.11
CA ILE A 198 -13.51 31.37 -16.21
C ILE A 198 -13.93 30.45 -17.35
N GLY A 199 -14.43 31.06 -18.43
CA GLY A 199 -14.86 30.34 -19.63
C GLY A 199 -13.70 29.71 -20.41
N GLY A 200 -12.47 30.17 -20.18
CA GLY A 200 -11.23 29.62 -20.72
C GLY A 200 -10.35 28.94 -19.67
N SER A 201 -9.03 29.03 -19.89
CA SER A 201 -7.99 28.45 -19.03
C SER A 201 -7.38 29.47 -18.07
N VAL A 202 -6.77 28.99 -16.99
CA VAL A 202 -5.89 29.78 -16.11
C VAL A 202 -4.45 29.45 -16.48
N ILE A 203 -3.69 30.43 -16.99
CA ILE A 203 -2.36 30.22 -17.54
C ILE A 203 -1.35 31.05 -16.74
N ALA A 204 -0.46 30.39 -16.01
CA ALA A 204 0.51 30.99 -15.09
C ALA A 204 1.93 30.43 -15.33
N GLN A 205 2.46 30.59 -16.54
CA GLN A 205 3.79 30.10 -16.88
C GLN A 205 4.87 31.04 -16.35
N ARG A 206 6.01 30.52 -15.90
CA ARG A 206 7.17 31.30 -15.41
C ARG A 206 6.80 32.36 -14.38
N THR A 207 5.85 32.01 -13.51
CA THR A 207 5.18 32.96 -12.61
C THR A 207 5.64 32.75 -11.18
N HIS A 208 5.84 33.85 -10.45
CA HIS A 208 6.23 33.84 -9.05
C HIS A 208 5.18 34.58 -8.22
N PHE A 209 4.47 33.85 -7.36
CA PHE A 209 3.55 34.42 -6.38
C PHE A 209 4.11 34.33 -4.98
N ARG A 210 3.80 35.34 -4.17
CA ARG A 210 4.36 35.47 -2.84
C ARG A 210 3.40 36.17 -1.90
N ILE A 211 3.12 35.53 -0.78
CA ILE A 211 2.48 36.14 0.39
C ILE A 211 3.39 36.00 1.61
N GLN A 212 3.29 36.92 2.56
CA GLN A 212 4.05 36.84 3.79
C GLN A 212 3.62 35.61 4.62
N PRO A 213 4.54 34.94 5.34
CA PRO A 213 4.19 33.85 6.25
C PRO A 213 3.17 34.32 7.30
N GLY A 214 2.23 33.45 7.67
CA GLY A 214 1.21 33.77 8.68
C GLY A 214 0.04 34.63 8.18
N GLN A 215 0.03 35.07 6.91
CA GLN A 215 -1.12 35.74 6.30
C GLN A 215 -2.40 34.89 6.42
N CYS A 216 -3.48 35.56 6.82
CA CYS A 216 -4.80 35.01 6.96
C CYS A 216 -5.82 35.92 6.25
N THR A 217 -6.87 35.31 5.76
CA THR A 217 -8.08 36.02 5.31
C THR A 217 -8.76 36.72 6.48
N GLU A 218 -9.72 37.61 6.18
CA GLU A 218 -10.55 38.32 7.18
C GLU A 218 -11.33 37.40 8.15
N PHE A 219 -11.41 36.11 7.85
CA PHE A 219 -12.04 35.07 8.68
C PHE A 219 -11.03 34.26 9.51
N GLY A 220 -9.77 34.68 9.58
CA GLY A 220 -8.70 33.97 10.31
C GLY A 220 -8.24 32.67 9.65
N ILE A 221 -8.63 32.42 8.40
CA ILE A 221 -8.24 31.22 7.62
C ILE A 221 -6.93 31.54 6.89
N PRO A 222 -5.92 30.64 6.87
CA PRO A 222 -4.69 30.83 6.10
C PRO A 222 -4.97 31.25 4.65
N ASP A 223 -4.31 32.32 4.21
CA ASP A 223 -4.42 32.78 2.84
C ASP A 223 -3.43 32.05 1.91
N TYR A 224 -3.69 32.09 0.62
CA TYR A 224 -2.94 31.37 -0.42
C TYR A 224 -2.43 32.33 -1.50
N ALA A 225 -1.25 32.05 -2.05
CA ALA A 225 -0.63 32.90 -3.07
C ALA A 225 -1.44 32.89 -4.39
N LEU A 226 -1.95 31.72 -4.77
CA LEU A 226 -2.98 31.55 -5.79
C LEU A 226 -4.22 30.90 -5.17
N ASN A 227 -5.32 31.65 -5.11
CA ASN A 227 -6.56 31.22 -4.48
C ASN A 227 -7.68 31.11 -5.51
N LEU A 228 -8.05 29.87 -5.85
CA LEU A 228 -9.08 29.48 -6.80
C LEU A 228 -10.23 28.74 -6.11
N VAL A 229 -10.48 29.02 -4.82
CA VAL A 229 -11.51 28.32 -4.04
C VAL A 229 -12.88 28.46 -4.70
N SER A 230 -13.52 27.34 -4.98
CA SER A 230 -14.83 27.26 -5.63
C SER A 230 -14.90 27.94 -6.99
N ALA A 231 -13.77 28.10 -7.69
CA ALA A 231 -13.76 28.61 -9.05
C ALA A 231 -14.32 27.57 -10.05
N GLU A 232 -14.99 28.05 -11.09
CA GLU A 232 -15.45 27.24 -12.23
C GLU A 232 -14.56 27.56 -13.43
N ILE A 233 -13.73 26.61 -13.85
CA ILE A 233 -12.76 26.76 -14.94
C ILE A 233 -13.11 25.76 -16.03
N HIS A 234 -13.63 26.27 -17.15
CA HIS A 234 -14.05 25.41 -18.27
C HIS A 234 -12.86 24.91 -19.10
N GLY A 235 -11.69 25.56 -18.99
CA GLY A 235 -10.43 25.12 -19.58
C GLY A 235 -9.53 24.35 -18.61
N SER A 236 -8.22 24.50 -18.78
CA SER A 236 -7.19 23.88 -17.93
C SER A 236 -6.52 24.91 -17.01
N ILE A 237 -5.86 24.44 -15.96
CA ILE A 237 -4.94 25.24 -15.15
C ILE A 237 -3.51 24.86 -15.55
N VAL A 238 -2.76 25.82 -16.10
CA VAL A 238 -1.39 25.61 -16.59
C VAL A 238 -0.42 26.38 -15.70
N LEU A 239 0.24 25.67 -14.78
CA LEU A 239 1.25 26.16 -13.84
C LEU A 239 2.66 25.68 -14.26
N GLN A 240 2.92 25.58 -15.55
CA GLN A 240 4.21 25.13 -16.08
C GLN A 240 4.57 25.86 -17.39
N PRO A 241 5.88 26.05 -17.68
CA PRO A 241 7.04 25.72 -16.84
C PRO A 241 7.30 26.77 -15.74
N ASP A 242 8.16 26.44 -14.77
CA ASP A 242 8.78 27.35 -13.78
C ASP A 242 7.78 28.19 -12.95
N PHE A 243 6.75 27.54 -12.41
CA PHE A 243 5.82 28.18 -11.47
C PHE A 243 6.32 28.07 -10.03
N HIS A 244 6.25 29.18 -9.29
CA HIS A 244 6.64 29.24 -7.88
C HIS A 244 5.55 29.94 -7.07
N ALA A 245 4.97 29.24 -6.09
CA ALA A 245 3.97 29.79 -5.17
C ALA A 245 4.46 29.72 -3.71
N GLN A 246 5.00 30.85 -3.23
CA GLN A 246 5.32 31.05 -1.82
C GLN A 246 4.07 31.50 -1.06
N GLY A 247 3.54 30.60 -0.23
CA GLY A 247 2.22 30.68 0.39
C GLY A 247 1.21 29.66 -0.16
N GLY A 248 1.65 28.78 -1.07
CA GLY A 248 0.85 27.67 -1.58
C GLY A 248 -0.27 28.06 -2.56
N VAL A 249 -0.98 27.04 -3.03
CA VAL A 249 -2.11 27.15 -3.96
C VAL A 249 -3.34 26.45 -3.37
N SER A 250 -4.52 27.05 -3.54
CA SER A 250 -5.78 26.45 -3.12
C SER A 250 -6.77 26.40 -4.28
N VAL A 251 -7.14 25.19 -4.70
CA VAL A 251 -8.19 24.86 -5.67
C VAL A 251 -9.36 24.12 -5.00
N ARG A 252 -9.52 24.31 -3.69
CA ARG A 252 -10.58 23.66 -2.89
C ARG A 252 -11.96 23.93 -3.48
N GLY A 253 -12.74 22.87 -3.71
CA GLY A 253 -14.09 22.94 -4.24
C GLY A 253 -14.18 23.52 -5.65
N ALA A 254 -13.06 23.72 -6.35
CA ALA A 254 -13.07 24.20 -7.72
C ALA A 254 -13.56 23.10 -8.68
N HIS A 255 -14.13 23.52 -9.81
CA HIS A 255 -14.46 22.63 -10.92
C HIS A 255 -13.58 23.00 -12.11
N VAL A 256 -12.75 22.06 -12.56
CA VAL A 256 -11.87 22.19 -13.72
C VAL A 256 -12.30 21.15 -14.75
N SER A 257 -12.84 21.59 -15.89
CA SER A 257 -13.26 20.67 -16.96
C SER A 257 -12.08 20.12 -17.78
N GLY A 258 -10.93 20.79 -17.75
CA GLY A 258 -9.68 20.34 -18.36
C GLY A 258 -8.74 19.67 -17.35
N ASP A 259 -7.44 19.92 -17.53
CA ASP A 259 -6.35 19.37 -16.72
C ASP A 259 -5.74 20.42 -15.78
N ILE A 260 -5.01 19.97 -14.77
CA ILE A 260 -4.11 20.79 -13.94
C ILE A 260 -2.68 20.33 -14.20
N TRP A 261 -1.91 21.17 -14.90
CA TRP A 261 -0.53 20.94 -15.28
C TRP A 261 0.41 21.74 -14.38
N ALA A 262 1.11 21.09 -13.46
CA ALA A 262 2.09 21.74 -12.59
C ALA A 262 3.40 20.93 -12.53
N GLU A 263 3.84 20.46 -13.70
CA GLU A 263 5.16 19.87 -13.85
C GLU A 263 6.21 20.85 -13.35
N ALA A 264 7.11 20.33 -12.52
CA ALA A 264 8.24 21.10 -12.01
C ALA A 264 7.89 22.34 -11.17
N ALA A 265 6.64 22.48 -10.70
CA ALA A 265 6.22 23.61 -9.89
C ALA A 265 6.78 23.55 -8.44
N LYS A 266 7.14 24.71 -7.90
CA LYS A 266 7.59 24.88 -6.50
C LYS A 266 6.44 25.40 -5.64
N PHE A 267 6.02 24.61 -4.64
CA PHE A 267 4.97 24.98 -3.69
C PHE A 267 5.56 25.09 -2.29
N VAL A 268 5.56 26.30 -1.72
CA VAL A 268 6.22 26.56 -0.43
C VAL A 268 5.20 27.09 0.56
N ALA A 269 4.79 26.26 1.51
CA ALA A 269 3.93 26.62 2.64
C ALA A 269 4.31 25.78 3.89
N PRO A 270 5.49 26.03 4.50
CA PRO A 270 5.98 25.22 5.61
C PRO A 270 5.02 25.23 6.79
N GLY A 271 4.72 24.05 7.35
CA GLY A 271 3.76 23.87 8.45
C GLY A 271 2.29 24.14 8.07
N LYS A 272 1.98 24.26 6.78
CA LYS A 272 0.63 24.45 6.22
C LYS A 272 0.44 23.50 5.01
N ILE A 273 -0.74 23.57 4.39
CA ILE A 273 -1.03 22.86 3.14
C ILE A 273 -0.46 23.69 1.98
N ALA A 274 0.49 23.14 1.24
CA ALA A 274 1.14 23.76 0.10
C ALA A 274 0.28 23.72 -1.17
N PHE A 275 -0.47 22.63 -1.37
CA PHE A 275 -1.46 22.50 -2.44
C PHE A 275 -2.76 21.92 -1.87
N ARG A 276 -3.81 22.75 -1.79
CA ARG A 276 -5.11 22.36 -1.25
C ARG A 276 -6.10 22.11 -2.39
N ALA A 277 -6.44 20.84 -2.59
CA ALA A 277 -7.41 20.32 -3.55
C ALA A 277 -8.58 19.58 -2.88
N GLU A 278 -8.90 19.93 -1.63
CA GLU A 278 -10.08 19.44 -0.91
C GLU A 278 -11.35 19.62 -1.76
N SER A 279 -12.10 18.54 -2.00
CA SER A 279 -13.32 18.52 -2.81
C SER A 279 -13.16 19.09 -4.24
N LEU A 280 -11.94 19.10 -4.79
CA LEU A 280 -11.69 19.45 -6.19
C LEU A 280 -12.46 18.52 -7.13
N GLN A 281 -13.09 19.06 -8.17
CA GLN A 281 -13.62 18.29 -9.29
C GLN A 281 -12.78 18.61 -10.53
N CYS A 282 -11.95 17.65 -10.95
CA CYS A 282 -11.15 17.74 -12.16
C CYS A 282 -11.57 16.61 -13.10
N ASP A 283 -12.03 16.97 -14.29
CA ASP A 283 -12.44 15.98 -15.29
C ASP A 283 -11.23 15.28 -15.91
N GLY A 284 -10.14 16.02 -16.10
CA GLY A 284 -8.88 15.54 -16.63
C GLY A 284 -7.85 15.12 -15.59
N THR A 285 -6.59 15.32 -15.95
CA THR A 285 -5.39 14.96 -15.20
C THR A 285 -5.03 16.03 -14.18
N VAL A 286 -4.55 15.62 -13.01
CA VAL A 286 -3.80 16.49 -12.09
C VAL A 286 -2.37 15.98 -12.03
N ALA A 287 -1.46 16.72 -12.64
CA ALA A 287 -0.04 16.39 -12.78
C ALA A 287 0.80 17.30 -11.90
N LEU A 288 1.23 16.78 -10.73
CA LEU A 288 2.20 17.43 -9.83
C LEU A 288 3.48 16.59 -9.77
N HIS A 289 4.03 16.26 -10.93
CA HIS A 289 5.22 15.41 -11.05
C HIS A 289 6.50 16.24 -11.24
N GLY A 290 7.64 15.64 -10.90
CA GLY A 290 8.95 16.21 -11.25
C GLY A 290 9.22 16.14 -12.75
N SER A 291 10.13 16.96 -13.28
CA SER A 291 10.63 16.81 -14.65
C SER A 291 11.78 15.81 -14.74
N GLU A 292 11.93 15.22 -15.92
CA GLU A 292 13.01 14.29 -16.25
C GLU A 292 14.33 15.00 -16.62
N ASP A 293 14.32 16.32 -16.73
CA ASP A 293 15.51 17.11 -17.06
C ASP A 293 16.45 17.21 -15.86
N LYS A 294 17.56 16.48 -15.91
CA LYS A 294 18.59 16.46 -14.85
C LYS A 294 19.26 17.81 -14.61
N ASN A 295 19.13 18.77 -15.53
CA ASN A 295 19.72 20.10 -15.40
C ASN A 295 18.81 21.09 -14.67
N LYS A 296 17.53 20.74 -14.42
CA LYS A 296 16.61 21.58 -13.66
C LYS A 296 16.73 21.25 -12.17
N GLU A 297 16.69 22.30 -11.33
CA GLU A 297 16.74 22.15 -9.88
C GLU A 297 15.64 21.22 -9.35
N HIS A 298 15.93 20.58 -8.22
CA HIS A 298 15.07 19.61 -7.57
C HIS A 298 13.73 20.23 -7.16
N TYR A 299 12.66 19.50 -7.45
CA TYR A 299 11.28 19.88 -7.13
C TYR A 299 11.03 19.72 -5.65
N GLU A 300 10.57 20.79 -5.02
CA GLU A 300 10.34 20.80 -3.58
C GLU A 300 8.93 21.31 -3.30
N VAL A 301 8.14 20.42 -2.72
CA VAL A 301 6.91 20.80 -2.00
C VAL A 301 7.29 20.92 -0.54
N GLU A 302 7.33 22.14 -0.02
CA GLU A 302 7.47 22.37 1.41
C GLU A 302 6.07 22.54 2.02
N GLY A 303 5.59 21.52 2.74
CA GLY A 303 4.24 21.47 3.32
C GLY A 303 3.39 20.34 2.75
N ASN A 304 2.12 20.31 3.15
CA ASN A 304 1.26 19.14 2.91
C ASN A 304 0.51 19.26 1.57
N LEU A 305 0.17 18.12 0.97
CA LEU A 305 -0.74 18.01 -0.17
C LEU A 305 -2.07 17.44 0.30
N ASP A 306 -3.17 18.12 -0.01
CA ASP A 306 -4.50 17.73 0.47
C ASP A 306 -5.49 17.56 -0.68
N PHE A 307 -5.89 16.31 -0.93
CA PHE A 307 -6.85 15.87 -1.93
C PHE A 307 -8.10 15.24 -1.28
N LEU A 308 -8.39 15.57 -0.03
CA LEU A 308 -9.56 15.06 0.70
C LEU A 308 -10.84 15.18 -0.15
N SER A 309 -11.50 14.05 -0.41
CA SER A 309 -12.74 13.97 -1.20
C SER A 309 -12.66 14.54 -2.63
N ALA A 310 -11.45 14.73 -3.19
CA ALA A 310 -11.28 15.19 -4.56
C ALA A 310 -11.77 14.13 -5.55
N THR A 311 -12.38 14.56 -6.67
CA THR A 311 -12.73 13.70 -7.80
C THR A 311 -11.87 14.11 -9.00
N ILE A 312 -11.00 13.22 -9.45
CA ILE A 312 -9.94 13.51 -10.43
C ILE A 312 -10.00 12.45 -11.55
N GLY A 313 -9.74 12.82 -12.80
CA GLY A 313 -9.58 11.87 -13.90
C GLY A 313 -8.36 10.96 -13.70
N PHE A 314 -7.16 11.55 -13.71
CA PHE A 314 -5.87 10.86 -13.51
C PHE A 314 -5.00 11.66 -12.53
N LEU A 315 -4.34 11.00 -11.57
CA LEU A 315 -3.46 11.67 -10.59
C LEU A 315 -2.01 11.20 -10.75
N ASP A 316 -1.14 12.12 -11.18
CA ASP A 316 0.28 11.89 -11.40
C ASP A 316 1.13 12.69 -10.41
N LEU A 317 1.78 11.97 -9.49
CA LEU A 317 2.67 12.51 -8.46
C LEU A 317 4.08 11.91 -8.57
N ARG A 318 4.50 11.46 -9.76
CA ARG A 318 5.80 10.81 -9.95
C ARG A 318 6.97 11.76 -9.69
N GLY A 319 8.00 11.28 -9.00
CA GLY A 319 9.22 12.04 -8.72
C GLY A 319 9.03 13.27 -7.82
N ILE A 320 7.90 13.38 -7.12
CA ILE A 320 7.65 14.47 -6.19
C ILE A 320 8.48 14.31 -4.91
N GLN A 321 8.96 15.43 -4.35
CA GLN A 321 9.61 15.45 -3.03
C GLN A 321 8.81 16.35 -2.08
N ILE A 322 8.16 15.74 -1.09
CA ILE A 322 7.39 16.44 -0.06
C ILE A 322 8.25 16.52 1.20
N ARG A 323 8.54 17.74 1.66
CA ARG A 323 9.42 18.04 2.81
C ARG A 323 8.76 18.96 3.85
N LYS A 324 9.37 19.02 5.04
CA LYS A 324 9.01 19.96 6.14
C LYS A 324 7.52 19.94 6.54
N VAL A 325 6.99 18.74 6.71
CA VAL A 325 5.63 18.49 7.20
C VAL A 325 5.60 18.73 8.72
N ALA A 326 4.54 19.37 9.23
CA ALA A 326 4.38 19.56 10.67
C ALA A 326 4.31 18.20 11.38
N ALA A 327 4.92 18.08 12.57
CA ALA A 327 5.21 16.81 13.25
C ALA A 327 4.01 15.91 13.64
N GLN A 328 2.78 16.25 13.24
CA GLN A 328 1.56 15.48 13.53
C GLN A 328 0.55 15.45 12.36
N ASP A 329 0.95 15.90 11.17
CA ASP A 329 0.04 16.04 10.03
C ASP A 329 0.44 15.10 8.88
N TYR A 330 -0.51 14.82 7.98
CA TYR A 330 -0.28 13.98 6.82
C TYR A 330 0.52 14.74 5.77
N ALA A 331 1.54 14.11 5.19
CA ALA A 331 2.28 14.70 4.08
C ALA A 331 1.42 14.74 2.82
N LEU A 332 0.67 13.66 2.59
CA LEU A 332 -0.25 13.50 1.47
C LEU A 332 -1.58 12.93 1.99
N ASN A 333 -2.64 13.72 1.89
CA ASN A 333 -3.99 13.31 2.23
C ASN A 333 -4.80 13.04 0.95
N LEU A 334 -5.19 11.79 0.75
CA LEU A 334 -6.04 11.25 -0.31
C LEU A 334 -7.31 10.60 0.27
N SER A 335 -7.63 10.87 1.53
CA SER A 335 -8.80 10.31 2.20
C SER A 335 -10.07 10.61 1.38
N LEU A 336 -10.88 9.59 1.13
CA LEU A 336 -12.11 9.66 0.33
C LEU A 336 -11.94 10.20 -1.11
N ALA A 337 -10.72 10.33 -1.61
CA ALA A 337 -10.46 10.77 -2.97
C ALA A 337 -10.96 9.73 -3.98
N ARG A 338 -11.49 10.20 -5.12
CA ARG A 338 -11.96 9.38 -6.24
C ARG A 338 -11.14 9.71 -7.48
N VAL A 339 -10.22 8.83 -7.83
CA VAL A 339 -9.45 8.89 -9.07
C VAL A 339 -10.12 7.96 -10.08
N ARG A 340 -10.64 8.50 -11.19
CA ARG A 340 -11.42 7.72 -12.17
C ARG A 340 -10.55 6.70 -12.91
N THR A 341 -9.29 7.03 -13.14
CA THR A 341 -8.31 6.17 -13.84
C THR A 341 -7.19 5.78 -12.87
N ASN A 342 -5.94 6.13 -13.15
CA ASN A 342 -4.77 5.65 -12.41
C ASN A 342 -4.29 6.65 -11.34
N LEU A 343 -3.61 6.15 -10.32
CA LEU A 343 -2.86 6.98 -9.37
C LEU A 343 -1.40 6.52 -9.38
N TRP A 344 -0.50 7.42 -9.80
CA TRP A 344 0.93 7.14 -9.86
C TRP A 344 1.68 7.93 -8.80
N LEU A 345 2.30 7.21 -7.87
CA LEU A 345 3.19 7.73 -6.83
C LEU A 345 4.45 6.86 -6.77
N HIS A 346 5.08 6.67 -7.94
CA HIS A 346 6.28 5.87 -8.12
C HIS A 346 7.44 6.72 -8.66
N ASN A 347 8.65 6.18 -8.66
CA ASN A 347 9.83 6.89 -9.18
C ASN A 347 9.73 7.18 -10.69
N LEU A 348 10.30 8.31 -11.13
CA LEU A 348 10.53 8.57 -12.55
C LEU A 348 11.69 7.70 -13.08
N PRO A 349 11.59 7.04 -14.24
CA PRO A 349 12.62 6.13 -14.75
C PRO A 349 14.02 6.75 -14.91
N SER A 350 14.06 8.01 -15.35
CA SER A 350 15.31 8.77 -15.56
C SER A 350 15.43 10.01 -14.67
N GLY A 351 14.47 10.20 -13.77
CA GLY A 351 14.27 11.42 -12.98
C GLY A 351 14.51 11.23 -11.48
N PRO A 352 14.09 12.21 -10.66
CA PRO A 352 14.24 12.14 -9.20
C PRO A 352 13.41 11.00 -8.60
N LYS A 353 13.89 10.50 -7.45
CA LYS A 353 13.10 9.60 -6.60
C LYS A 353 11.91 10.33 -6.01
N THR A 354 10.81 9.62 -5.87
CA THR A 354 9.62 10.04 -5.12
C THR A 354 9.90 9.87 -3.63
N ILE A 355 9.95 11.00 -2.91
CA ILE A 355 10.28 11.05 -1.48
C ILE A 355 9.15 11.76 -0.75
N VAL A 356 8.62 11.13 0.28
CA VAL A 356 7.59 11.71 1.14
C VAL A 356 8.10 11.72 2.58
N GLU A 357 8.38 12.90 3.13
CA GLU A 357 8.68 13.10 4.54
C GLU A 357 7.39 13.25 5.34
N GLY A 358 6.82 12.12 5.77
CA GLY A 358 5.62 12.06 6.60
C GLY A 358 4.78 10.82 6.31
N VAL A 359 3.48 10.92 6.55
CA VAL A 359 2.50 9.82 6.44
C VAL A 359 1.59 10.07 5.23
N ILE A 360 1.15 8.98 4.57
CA ILE A 360 0.16 9.02 3.49
C ILE A 360 -1.17 8.49 4.03
N ASP A 361 -2.24 9.27 3.89
CA ASP A 361 -3.60 8.85 4.20
C ASP A 361 -4.40 8.65 2.91
N ALA A 362 -4.82 7.43 2.62
CA ALA A 362 -5.65 7.05 1.48
C ALA A 362 -6.90 6.27 1.94
N ARG A 363 -7.36 6.48 3.18
CA ARG A 363 -8.50 5.76 3.73
C ARG A 363 -9.77 6.04 2.92
N GLY A 364 -10.45 4.97 2.52
CA GLY A 364 -11.66 5.04 1.72
C GLY A 364 -11.48 5.64 0.32
N ALA A 365 -10.24 5.82 -0.15
CA ALA A 365 -9.98 6.29 -1.50
C ALA A 365 -10.44 5.25 -2.54
N THR A 366 -10.78 5.72 -3.74
CA THR A 366 -11.16 4.88 -4.87
C THR A 366 -10.32 5.25 -6.08
N VAL A 367 -9.67 4.26 -6.68
CA VAL A 367 -8.89 4.37 -7.93
C VAL A 367 -9.53 3.43 -8.94
N GLY A 368 -10.04 3.95 -10.06
CA GLY A 368 -10.74 3.14 -11.06
C GLY A 368 -9.82 2.25 -11.90
N GLY A 369 -8.55 2.62 -12.01
CA GLY A 369 -7.48 1.85 -12.66
C GLY A 369 -6.40 1.43 -11.67
N ASP A 370 -5.14 1.53 -12.06
CA ASP A 370 -3.99 1.06 -11.30
C ASP A 370 -3.55 2.05 -10.22
N LEU A 371 -3.17 1.53 -9.06
CA LEU A 371 -2.45 2.28 -8.02
C LEU A 371 -1.00 1.79 -7.95
N ASN A 372 -0.07 2.66 -8.34
CA ASN A 372 1.35 2.31 -8.42
C ASN A 372 2.19 3.12 -7.42
N LEU A 373 2.74 2.42 -6.43
CA LEU A 373 3.60 2.95 -5.38
C LEU A 373 5.07 2.51 -5.53
N ASN A 374 5.47 2.00 -6.70
CA ASN A 374 6.77 1.38 -6.91
C ASN A 374 7.95 2.29 -6.52
N GLY A 375 8.80 1.80 -5.60
CA GLY A 375 10.04 2.45 -5.21
C GLY A 375 9.86 3.75 -4.43
N LEU A 376 8.65 4.02 -3.92
CA LEU A 376 8.36 5.16 -3.06
C LEU A 376 9.22 5.12 -1.80
N THR A 377 9.92 6.21 -1.53
CA THR A 377 10.66 6.39 -0.26
C THR A 377 9.82 7.20 0.72
N LEU A 378 9.44 6.57 1.83
CA LEU A 378 8.61 7.18 2.86
C LEU A 378 9.39 7.30 4.17
N ASN A 379 9.48 8.52 4.69
CA ASN A 379 10.17 8.85 5.93
C ASN A 379 9.15 9.37 6.96
N PRO A 380 8.46 8.48 7.70
CA PRO A 380 7.51 8.89 8.72
C PRO A 380 8.22 9.54 9.92
N PRO A 381 7.50 10.29 10.77
CA PRO A 381 8.07 10.84 12.02
C PRO A 381 8.62 9.73 12.95
N PRO A 382 9.71 9.97 13.71
CA PRO A 382 10.36 8.95 14.55
C PRO A 382 9.44 8.29 15.59
N ASP A 383 8.45 9.03 16.09
CA ASP A 383 7.51 8.58 17.13
C ASP A 383 6.19 8.04 16.54
N TRP A 384 6.10 7.83 15.23
CA TRP A 384 4.87 7.36 14.58
C TRP A 384 4.59 5.89 14.91
N ALA A 385 3.51 5.63 15.65
CA ALA A 385 3.19 4.31 16.18
C ALA A 385 2.38 3.40 15.23
N HIS A 386 1.93 3.93 14.09
CA HIS A 386 0.99 3.28 13.17
C HIS A 386 1.62 2.99 11.80
N ALA A 387 0.86 2.36 10.90
CA ALA A 387 1.27 2.21 9.51
C ALA A 387 1.61 3.58 8.86
N SER A 388 2.62 3.59 8.01
CA SER A 388 3.09 4.82 7.34
C SER A 388 2.20 5.18 6.15
N ILE A 389 1.54 4.18 5.56
CA ILE A 389 0.50 4.35 4.55
C ILE A 389 -0.81 3.80 5.14
N LEU A 390 -1.77 4.69 5.39
CA LEU A 390 -3.09 4.38 5.91
C LEU A 390 -4.07 4.22 4.75
N ALA A 391 -4.38 3.02 4.31
CA ALA A 391 -5.22 2.77 3.13
C ALA A 391 -6.32 1.73 3.39
N SER A 392 -6.89 1.75 4.61
CA SER A 392 -8.07 0.95 4.93
C SER A 392 -9.29 1.35 4.10
N ASN A 393 -10.08 0.36 3.69
CA ASN A 393 -11.22 0.50 2.78
C ASN A 393 -10.88 1.12 1.41
N LEU A 394 -9.61 1.03 0.97
CA LEU A 394 -9.18 1.43 -0.36
C LEU A 394 -9.84 0.55 -1.43
N ARG A 395 -10.26 1.16 -2.55
CA ARG A 395 -10.75 0.44 -3.73
C ARG A 395 -9.85 0.73 -4.92
N VAL A 396 -9.41 -0.33 -5.61
CA VAL A 396 -8.58 -0.26 -6.81
C VAL A 396 -9.23 -1.13 -7.90
N GLY A 397 -9.60 -0.55 -9.03
CA GLY A 397 -10.19 -1.28 -10.17
C GLY A 397 -9.15 -2.01 -11.04
N GLY A 398 -7.91 -1.52 -11.02
CA GLY A 398 -6.77 -2.16 -11.67
C GLY A 398 -5.89 -2.93 -10.70
N ASP A 399 -4.59 -2.93 -10.98
CA ASP A 399 -3.56 -3.55 -10.17
C ASP A 399 -3.12 -2.62 -9.01
N LEU A 400 -2.88 -3.22 -7.85
CA LEU A 400 -2.19 -2.58 -6.73
C LEU A 400 -0.72 -3.02 -6.74
N ILE A 401 0.18 -2.09 -7.07
CA ILE A 401 1.61 -2.35 -7.23
C ILE A 401 2.38 -1.72 -6.07
N LEU A 402 2.99 -2.57 -5.25
CA LEU A 402 3.72 -2.23 -4.03
C LEU A 402 5.20 -2.67 -4.11
N ASP A 403 5.75 -2.68 -5.31
CA ASP A 403 7.12 -3.14 -5.57
C ASP A 403 8.17 -2.19 -4.97
N ASP A 404 9.31 -2.75 -4.55
CA ASP A 404 10.48 -2.02 -4.05
C ASP A 404 10.18 -1.08 -2.86
N LEU A 405 9.26 -1.46 -1.98
CA LEU A 405 8.89 -0.69 -0.79
C LEU A 405 9.65 -1.13 0.48
N THR A 406 9.91 -0.19 1.38
CA THR A 406 10.50 -0.47 2.71
C THR A 406 9.72 0.22 3.82
N THR A 407 8.40 0.03 3.85
CA THR A 407 7.50 0.74 4.76
C THR A 407 6.34 -0.15 5.24
N SER A 408 5.50 0.37 6.13
CA SER A 408 4.27 -0.26 6.61
C SER A 408 3.06 0.28 5.87
N ILE A 409 2.13 -0.61 5.50
CA ILE A 409 0.88 -0.29 4.82
C ILE A 409 -0.31 -1.03 5.44
N ASP A 410 -1.37 -0.27 5.71
CA ASP A 410 -2.69 -0.75 6.13
C ASP A 410 -3.62 -0.81 4.91
N LEU A 411 -4.12 -2.00 4.59
CA LEU A 411 -5.08 -2.31 3.53
C LEU A 411 -6.31 -3.06 4.10
N GLU A 412 -6.65 -2.82 5.36
CA GLU A 412 -7.78 -3.49 6.00
C GLU A 412 -9.08 -3.26 5.23
N SER A 413 -9.80 -4.35 4.96
CA SER A 413 -11.09 -4.34 4.24
C SER A 413 -11.05 -3.67 2.87
N SER A 414 -9.87 -3.59 2.25
CA SER A 414 -9.68 -3.02 0.92
C SER A 414 -10.12 -3.99 -0.19
N HIS A 415 -10.36 -3.44 -1.38
CA HIS A 415 -10.80 -4.17 -2.56
C HIS A 415 -9.90 -3.86 -3.75
N VAL A 416 -9.30 -4.90 -4.34
CA VAL A 416 -8.50 -4.82 -5.56
C VAL A 416 -9.17 -5.71 -6.60
N GLU A 417 -9.71 -5.13 -7.67
CA GLU A 417 -10.43 -5.90 -8.70
C GLU A 417 -9.47 -6.76 -9.54
N SER A 418 -8.22 -6.34 -9.73
CA SER A 418 -7.21 -7.10 -10.49
C SER A 418 -6.18 -7.77 -9.55
N ASN A 419 -4.88 -7.46 -9.69
CA ASN A 419 -3.81 -8.15 -8.96
C ASN A 419 -3.24 -7.31 -7.82
N LEU A 420 -2.79 -7.98 -6.76
CA LEU A 420 -1.89 -7.40 -5.77
C LEU A 420 -0.47 -7.87 -6.07
N ASN A 421 0.40 -6.95 -6.47
CA ASN A 421 1.80 -7.22 -6.82
C ASN A 421 2.72 -6.61 -5.74
N VAL A 422 3.53 -7.47 -5.13
CA VAL A 422 4.56 -7.08 -4.16
C VAL A 422 5.85 -7.79 -4.54
N ASN A 423 6.84 -7.04 -5.01
CA ASN A 423 8.15 -7.56 -5.36
C ASN A 423 9.26 -6.82 -4.61
N ASN A 424 10.29 -7.55 -4.14
CA ASN A 424 11.51 -6.99 -3.54
C ASN A 424 11.23 -5.98 -2.42
N THR A 425 10.34 -6.33 -1.49
CA THR A 425 9.74 -5.40 -0.53
C THR A 425 9.94 -5.87 0.91
N VAL A 426 10.26 -4.92 1.80
CA VAL A 426 10.46 -5.15 3.23
C VAL A 426 9.33 -4.50 4.02
N MET A 427 8.35 -5.32 4.43
CA MET A 427 7.18 -4.90 5.20
C MET A 427 7.52 -4.81 6.69
N LYS A 428 8.09 -3.67 7.10
CA LYS A 428 8.47 -3.40 8.49
C LYS A 428 7.22 -3.15 9.32
N SER A 429 7.07 -3.84 10.44
CA SER A 429 5.98 -3.55 11.36
C SER A 429 6.24 -2.21 12.08
N PRO A 430 5.25 -1.30 12.19
CA PRO A 430 5.43 -0.04 12.89
C PRO A 430 5.61 -0.24 14.41
N ASN A 431 4.99 -1.29 14.96
CA ASN A 431 5.18 -1.69 16.35
C ASN A 431 5.19 -3.23 16.46
N ASN A 432 5.61 -3.78 17.60
CA ASN A 432 5.64 -5.24 17.79
C ASN A 432 4.24 -5.90 17.82
N GLN A 433 3.15 -5.14 17.69
CA GLN A 433 1.78 -5.65 17.74
C GLN A 433 1.11 -5.75 16.36
N GLU A 434 1.41 -4.82 15.46
CA GLU A 434 0.85 -4.72 14.11
C GLU A 434 1.61 -5.58 13.08
N TYR A 435 1.13 -5.58 11.84
CA TYR A 435 1.78 -6.19 10.68
C TYR A 435 2.34 -5.09 9.77
N GLY A 436 3.43 -5.38 9.05
CA GLY A 436 3.98 -4.45 8.07
C GLY A 436 3.09 -4.30 6.84
N LEU A 437 2.54 -5.41 6.35
CA LEU A 437 1.44 -5.41 5.37
C LEU A 437 0.20 -5.94 6.08
N TYR A 438 -0.71 -5.04 6.45
CA TYR A 438 -1.97 -5.39 7.11
C TYR A 438 -3.10 -5.41 6.08
N ALA A 439 -3.29 -6.52 5.39
CA ALA A 439 -4.33 -6.71 4.38
C ALA A 439 -5.44 -7.64 4.89
N HIS A 440 -5.87 -7.44 6.14
CA HIS A 440 -6.92 -8.21 6.78
C HIS A 440 -8.27 -7.96 6.08
N ASN A 441 -9.02 -9.03 5.81
CA ASN A 441 -10.31 -8.98 5.10
C ASN A 441 -10.22 -8.31 3.72
N ILE A 442 -9.05 -8.35 3.05
CA ILE A 442 -8.90 -7.82 1.69
C ILE A 442 -9.60 -8.73 0.67
N THR A 443 -10.17 -8.14 -0.38
CA THR A 443 -10.66 -8.88 -1.55
C THR A 443 -9.78 -8.57 -2.75
N ILE A 444 -9.28 -9.61 -3.41
CA ILE A 444 -8.43 -9.54 -4.61
C ILE A 444 -9.13 -10.35 -5.70
N GLY A 445 -9.44 -9.72 -6.84
CA GLY A 445 -10.17 -10.38 -7.92
C GLY A 445 -9.34 -11.43 -8.67
N ASN A 446 -8.06 -11.14 -8.92
CA ASN A 446 -7.14 -12.03 -9.62
C ASN A 446 -6.03 -12.53 -8.69
N ASP A 447 -4.76 -12.40 -9.06
CA ASP A 447 -3.63 -12.99 -8.35
C ASP A 447 -3.11 -12.08 -7.22
N CYS A 448 -2.71 -12.71 -6.11
CA CYS A 448 -1.89 -12.10 -5.08
C CYS A 448 -0.47 -12.64 -5.19
N LYS A 449 0.48 -11.80 -5.61
CA LYS A 449 1.88 -12.16 -5.86
C LYS A 449 2.77 -11.45 -4.86
N LEU A 450 3.32 -12.21 -3.91
CA LEU A 450 4.27 -11.75 -2.90
C LEU A 450 5.64 -12.37 -3.20
N THR A 451 6.48 -11.70 -3.99
CA THR A 451 7.79 -12.20 -4.42
C THR A 451 8.94 -11.45 -3.74
N LYS A 452 9.93 -12.18 -3.20
CA LYS A 452 11.04 -11.60 -2.44
C LYS A 452 10.57 -10.67 -1.32
N ILE A 453 9.54 -11.09 -0.59
CA ILE A 453 8.96 -10.33 0.52
C ILE A 453 9.65 -10.66 1.84
N ALA A 454 9.86 -9.64 2.68
CA ALA A 454 10.36 -9.78 4.05
C ALA A 454 9.47 -9.03 5.05
N GLY A 455 9.60 -9.34 6.35
CA GLY A 455 8.83 -8.67 7.41
C GLY A 455 7.55 -9.41 7.79
N THR A 456 6.45 -8.71 8.05
CA THR A 456 5.20 -9.33 8.56
C THR A 456 4.01 -9.03 7.66
N VAL A 457 3.19 -10.05 7.37
CA VAL A 457 2.03 -9.98 6.47
C VAL A 457 0.79 -10.57 7.12
N ASP A 458 -0.34 -9.85 7.05
CA ASP A 458 -1.68 -10.33 7.38
C ASP A 458 -2.58 -10.32 6.15
N LEU A 459 -3.18 -11.47 5.88
CA LEU A 459 -4.16 -11.81 4.86
C LEU A 459 -5.32 -12.61 5.50
N GLY A 460 -5.54 -12.50 6.82
CA GLY A 460 -6.66 -13.15 7.49
C GLY A 460 -8.00 -12.74 6.88
N LEU A 461 -8.95 -13.66 6.77
CA LEU A 461 -10.28 -13.46 6.15
C LEU A 461 -10.26 -12.98 4.69
N SER A 462 -9.10 -13.02 4.02
CA SER A 462 -8.99 -12.52 2.64
C SER A 462 -9.70 -13.40 1.64
N ARG A 463 -10.20 -12.80 0.57
CA ARG A 463 -10.79 -13.50 -0.58
C ARG A 463 -9.95 -13.23 -1.82
N ILE A 464 -9.37 -14.27 -2.40
CA ILE A 464 -8.50 -14.19 -3.57
C ILE A 464 -9.13 -15.02 -4.70
N GLY A 465 -9.53 -14.35 -5.78
CA GLY A 465 -10.19 -14.97 -6.92
C GLY A 465 -9.23 -15.73 -7.85
N GLY A 466 -7.94 -15.35 -7.88
CA GLY A 466 -6.86 -16.03 -8.59
C GLY A 466 -5.92 -16.78 -7.65
N ALA A 467 -4.64 -16.85 -8.01
CA ALA A 467 -3.60 -17.57 -7.28
C ALA A 467 -2.98 -16.74 -6.15
N LEU A 468 -2.61 -17.41 -5.05
CA LEU A 468 -1.78 -16.84 -3.98
C LEU A 468 -0.36 -17.39 -4.12
N LYS A 469 0.58 -16.55 -4.56
CA LYS A 469 1.98 -16.91 -4.77
C LYS A 469 2.86 -16.19 -3.76
N VAL A 470 3.45 -16.94 -2.84
CA VAL A 470 4.35 -16.41 -1.81
C VAL A 470 5.75 -16.98 -2.01
N HIS A 471 6.70 -16.10 -2.27
CA HIS A 471 8.13 -16.38 -2.31
C HIS A 471 8.84 -15.49 -1.29
N ALA A 472 9.06 -16.01 -0.09
CA ALA A 472 9.62 -15.30 1.04
C ALA A 472 11.15 -15.15 0.91
N GLN A 473 11.68 -13.95 1.13
CA GLN A 473 13.12 -13.76 1.29
C GLN A 473 13.53 -13.88 2.76
N TYR A 474 12.82 -13.20 3.68
CA TYR A 474 12.96 -13.29 5.14
C TYR A 474 11.63 -12.94 5.82
N LEU A 475 10.61 -13.75 5.55
CA LEU A 475 9.29 -13.47 6.09
C LEU A 475 9.26 -13.87 7.57
N ALA A 476 8.93 -12.92 8.44
CA ALA A 476 8.84 -13.15 9.88
C ALA A 476 7.50 -13.76 10.27
N SER A 477 6.39 -13.33 9.67
CA SER A 477 5.05 -13.88 9.93
C SER A 477 4.16 -13.78 8.69
N LEU A 478 3.33 -14.80 8.47
CA LEU A 478 2.29 -14.81 7.44
C LEU A 478 0.99 -15.33 8.04
N ASN A 479 0.01 -14.44 8.22
CA ASN A 479 -1.31 -14.84 8.68
C ASN A 479 -2.27 -14.86 7.48
N ALA A 480 -2.80 -16.03 7.12
CA ALA A 480 -3.82 -16.24 6.10
C ALA A 480 -4.97 -17.10 6.66
N LYS A 481 -5.26 -16.91 7.95
CA LYS A 481 -6.34 -17.61 8.66
C LYS A 481 -7.68 -17.32 8.01
N ASP A 482 -8.51 -18.35 7.83
CA ASP A 482 -9.86 -18.26 7.27
C ASP A 482 -9.89 -17.60 5.87
N ALA A 483 -8.78 -17.64 5.13
CA ALA A 483 -8.70 -17.11 3.78
C ALA A 483 -9.39 -18.03 2.76
N GLU A 484 -10.05 -17.46 1.76
CA GLU A 484 -10.60 -18.17 0.60
C GLU A 484 -9.73 -17.88 -0.63
N VAL A 485 -9.12 -18.91 -1.22
CA VAL A 485 -8.36 -18.80 -2.47
C VAL A 485 -8.97 -19.73 -3.52
N ARG A 486 -9.42 -19.15 -4.62
CA ARG A 486 -10.00 -19.90 -5.73
C ARG A 486 -8.94 -20.52 -6.64
N GLY A 487 -7.85 -19.80 -6.90
CA GLY A 487 -6.70 -20.29 -7.65
C GLY A 487 -5.74 -21.14 -6.82
N SER A 488 -4.56 -21.40 -7.37
CA SER A 488 -3.53 -22.22 -6.71
C SER A 488 -2.83 -21.43 -5.60
N VAL A 489 -2.48 -22.11 -4.52
CA VAL A 489 -1.61 -21.58 -3.48
C VAL A 489 -0.21 -22.16 -3.67
N SER A 490 0.81 -21.32 -3.70
CA SER A 490 2.21 -21.75 -3.74
C SER A 490 3.04 -20.96 -2.73
N ILE A 491 3.71 -21.65 -1.81
CA ILE A 491 4.51 -21.05 -0.76
C ILE A 491 5.94 -21.60 -0.85
N SER A 492 6.92 -20.70 -0.86
CA SER A 492 8.36 -21.02 -0.96
C SER A 492 9.21 -19.93 -0.30
N GLY A 493 10.52 -20.18 -0.13
CA GLY A 493 11.48 -19.19 0.39
C GLY A 493 11.83 -19.34 1.88
N ILE A 494 12.37 -18.30 2.51
CA ILE A 494 12.92 -18.41 3.88
C ILE A 494 11.98 -17.74 4.90
N PHE A 495 11.69 -18.45 5.99
CA PHE A 495 10.88 -17.97 7.10
C PHE A 495 11.69 -17.87 8.40
N MET A 496 11.69 -16.69 9.01
CA MET A 496 12.51 -16.36 10.18
C MET A 496 11.66 -15.67 11.26
N PRO A 497 10.94 -16.42 12.12
CA PRO A 497 10.06 -15.85 13.12
C PRO A 497 10.84 -15.11 14.20
N LEU A 498 10.65 -13.80 14.32
CA LEU A 498 11.31 -12.99 15.35
C LEU A 498 10.63 -13.02 16.74
N MET A 499 9.36 -13.44 16.85
CA MET A 499 8.56 -13.40 18.08
C MET A 499 7.73 -14.68 18.26
N LYS A 500 7.34 -15.04 19.48
CA LYS A 500 6.53 -16.25 19.76
C LYS A 500 5.20 -16.31 18.99
N LYS A 501 4.59 -15.16 18.71
CA LYS A 501 3.34 -15.07 17.96
C LYS A 501 3.52 -15.27 16.46
N HIS A 502 4.74 -15.16 15.95
CA HIS A 502 5.04 -15.25 14.53
C HIS A 502 4.94 -16.69 14.05
N ARG A 503 4.16 -16.89 13.00
CA ARG A 503 3.91 -18.19 12.38
C ARG A 503 3.44 -18.00 10.96
N ILE A 504 3.49 -19.09 10.19
CA ILE A 504 2.75 -19.22 8.95
C ILE A 504 1.41 -19.88 9.29
N ASN A 505 0.30 -19.20 9.04
CA ASN A 505 -1.02 -19.64 9.46
C ASN A 505 -1.99 -19.66 8.26
N PHE A 506 -2.54 -20.82 7.94
CA PHE A 506 -3.56 -21.04 6.91
C PHE A 506 -4.81 -21.74 7.49
N ASP A 507 -4.95 -21.69 8.82
CA ASP A 507 -6.00 -22.40 9.56
C ASP A 507 -7.40 -21.97 9.11
N GLY A 508 -8.33 -22.92 9.00
CA GLY A 508 -9.74 -22.68 8.64
C GLY A 508 -9.97 -22.23 7.19
N GLY A 509 -8.91 -22.07 6.39
CA GLY A 509 -9.01 -21.58 5.02
C GLY A 509 -9.64 -22.58 4.03
N SER A 510 -10.13 -22.04 2.92
CA SER A 510 -10.72 -22.80 1.80
C SER A 510 -9.93 -22.57 0.53
N TYR A 511 -9.35 -23.64 -0.02
CA TYR A 511 -8.46 -23.60 -1.17
C TYR A 511 -9.05 -24.48 -2.28
N ARG A 512 -9.57 -23.85 -3.35
CA ARG A 512 -10.32 -24.58 -4.39
C ARG A 512 -9.45 -25.23 -5.46
N SER A 513 -8.17 -24.85 -5.54
CA SER A 513 -7.20 -25.43 -6.48
C SER A 513 -6.09 -26.17 -5.74
N GLY A 514 -4.95 -26.40 -6.40
CA GLY A 514 -3.78 -27.02 -5.80
C GLY A 514 -3.13 -26.13 -4.73
N PHE A 515 -2.68 -26.76 -3.65
CA PHE A 515 -1.90 -26.14 -2.58
C PHE A 515 -0.51 -26.76 -2.59
N SER A 516 0.50 -25.96 -2.91
CA SER A 516 1.88 -26.40 -3.06
C SER A 516 2.80 -25.71 -2.05
N ILE A 517 3.58 -26.53 -1.37
CA ILE A 517 4.74 -26.10 -0.58
C ILE A 517 5.97 -26.55 -1.39
N GLY A 518 6.55 -25.62 -2.14
CA GLY A 518 7.45 -25.91 -3.27
C GLY A 518 8.95 -26.06 -2.94
N ASP A 519 9.75 -26.47 -3.95
CA ASP A 519 11.22 -26.35 -4.05
C ASP A 519 11.70 -26.32 -5.53
N LEU A 520 12.67 -25.45 -5.86
CA LEU A 520 13.73 -25.66 -6.88
C LEU A 520 14.70 -24.48 -6.94
N GLU A 521 15.41 -24.32 -5.83
CA GLU A 521 16.79 -23.79 -5.66
C GLU A 521 17.02 -23.57 -4.16
N ASN A 522 15.98 -23.10 -3.45
CA ASN A 522 15.99 -22.72 -2.03
C ASN A 522 14.64 -23.03 -1.34
N SER A 523 14.48 -24.29 -0.92
CA SER A 523 13.36 -24.85 -0.13
C SER A 523 12.81 -23.95 0.98
N LEU A 524 11.55 -24.18 1.41
CA LEU A 524 11.00 -23.52 2.60
C LEU A 524 11.84 -23.84 3.85
N ARG A 525 12.67 -22.88 4.30
CA ARG A 525 13.56 -23.04 5.47
C ARG A 525 12.99 -22.29 6.66
N PHE A 526 12.77 -23.02 7.75
CA PHE A 526 12.48 -22.46 9.06
C PHE A 526 13.78 -22.19 9.80
N ILE A 527 14.02 -20.94 10.17
CA ILE A 527 15.22 -20.53 10.90
C ILE A 527 14.82 -19.92 12.24
N ASN A 528 15.30 -20.47 13.36
CA ASN A 528 15.10 -19.84 14.66
C ASN A 528 15.80 -18.48 14.68
N PRO A 529 15.19 -17.42 15.26
CA PRO A 529 15.88 -16.16 15.43
C PRO A 529 17.01 -16.40 16.43
N PRO A 530 18.18 -15.82 16.23
CA PRO A 530 19.30 -16.08 17.10
C PRO A 530 19.05 -15.75 18.58
N SER A 531 19.77 -16.46 19.46
CA SER A 531 19.61 -16.45 20.92
C SER A 531 19.73 -15.10 21.61
N SER A 532 20.17 -14.06 20.92
CA SER A 532 20.35 -12.68 21.41
C SER A 532 19.19 -11.73 21.12
N LEU A 533 18.35 -12.01 20.11
CA LEU A 533 17.08 -11.31 19.89
C LEU A 533 16.00 -11.72 20.91
N VAL A 534 16.22 -12.83 21.61
CA VAL A 534 15.30 -13.36 22.64
C VAL A 534 16.09 -13.53 23.93
N THR A 535 15.79 -12.70 24.94
CA THR A 535 16.50 -12.64 26.23
C THR A 535 16.50 -13.94 27.05
N ASP A 536 15.76 -14.96 26.61
CA ASP A 536 15.62 -16.24 27.30
C ASP A 536 15.50 -17.40 26.29
N ILE A 537 16.48 -18.31 26.28
CA ILE A 537 16.56 -19.46 25.35
C ILE A 537 15.33 -20.38 25.48
N LYS A 538 14.68 -20.43 26.65
CA LYS A 538 13.41 -21.18 26.85
C LYS A 538 12.22 -20.53 26.13
N ASN A 539 12.35 -19.27 25.72
CA ASN A 539 11.31 -18.45 25.09
C ASN A 539 11.53 -18.24 23.59
N MET A 540 12.53 -18.87 22.98
CA MET A 540 12.78 -18.81 21.54
C MET A 540 11.51 -19.27 20.77
N PRO A 541 11.03 -18.50 19.77
CA PRO A 541 9.88 -18.90 18.99
C PRO A 541 10.18 -20.17 18.23
N ILE A 542 9.29 -21.15 18.33
CA ILE A 542 9.34 -22.36 17.52
C ILE A 542 8.75 -21.98 16.15
N PRO A 543 9.51 -22.10 15.06
CA PRO A 543 8.97 -21.85 13.73
C PRO A 543 7.83 -22.81 13.46
N THR A 544 6.65 -22.23 13.24
CA THR A 544 5.40 -22.97 13.14
C THR A 544 4.72 -22.66 11.83
N LEU A 545 4.34 -23.71 11.09
CA LEU A 545 3.43 -23.64 9.96
C LEU A 545 2.16 -24.44 10.27
N SER A 546 1.03 -23.76 10.27
CA SER A 546 -0.26 -24.28 10.66
C SER A 546 -1.22 -24.22 9.47
N ILE A 547 -1.83 -25.36 9.15
CA ILE A 547 -2.87 -25.50 8.13
C ILE A 547 -4.02 -26.33 8.76
N GLU A 548 -4.42 -25.97 9.98
CA GLU A 548 -5.41 -26.72 10.74
C GLU A 548 -6.84 -26.46 10.22
N ASP A 549 -7.69 -27.48 10.22
CA ASP A 549 -9.11 -27.41 9.83
C ASP A 549 -9.38 -26.77 8.45
N ALA A 550 -8.37 -26.72 7.58
CA ALA A 550 -8.50 -26.18 6.24
C ALA A 550 -9.04 -27.22 5.25
N CYS A 551 -9.58 -26.74 4.14
CA CYS A 551 -10.09 -27.59 3.06
C CYS A 551 -9.38 -27.28 1.75
N ILE A 552 -8.65 -28.26 1.21
CA ILE A 552 -7.97 -28.22 -0.09
C ILE A 552 -8.73 -29.14 -1.05
N ALA A 553 -9.38 -28.55 -2.05
CA ALA A 553 -10.26 -29.30 -2.95
C ALA A 553 -9.51 -30.22 -3.95
N ASN A 554 -8.26 -29.88 -4.28
CA ASN A 554 -7.43 -30.64 -5.22
C ASN A 554 -6.15 -31.16 -4.53
N ASP A 555 -4.99 -30.88 -5.13
CA ASP A 555 -3.74 -31.52 -4.78
C ASP A 555 -3.04 -30.74 -3.66
N PHE A 556 -2.73 -31.41 -2.56
CA PHE A 556 -1.81 -30.93 -1.54
C PHE A 556 -0.43 -31.54 -1.80
N GLN A 557 0.51 -30.69 -2.20
CA GLN A 557 1.85 -31.10 -2.60
C GLN A 557 2.89 -30.50 -1.65
N VAL A 558 3.76 -31.35 -1.10
CA VAL A 558 4.91 -30.90 -0.31
C VAL A 558 6.17 -31.41 -0.97
N THR A 559 6.95 -30.48 -1.52
CA THR A 559 8.18 -30.80 -2.24
C THR A 559 9.32 -31.02 -1.25
N LYS A 560 9.70 -29.99 -0.49
CA LYS A 560 10.77 -30.06 0.50
C LYS A 560 10.65 -28.97 1.57
N VAL A 561 10.74 -29.38 2.83
CA VAL A 561 10.75 -28.46 3.98
C VAL A 561 11.96 -28.78 4.87
N ARG A 562 12.69 -27.76 5.33
CA ARG A 562 13.86 -27.92 6.21
C ARG A 562 13.79 -26.97 7.41
N ALA A 563 14.30 -27.44 8.55
CA ALA A 563 14.57 -26.59 9.71
C ALA A 563 16.10 -26.49 9.86
N ALA A 564 16.61 -25.27 10.01
CA ALA A 564 18.03 -25.03 10.24
C ALA A 564 18.21 -24.07 11.42
N GLU A 565 19.24 -24.31 12.22
CA GLU A 565 19.63 -23.44 13.33
C GLU A 565 21.12 -23.13 13.15
N VAL A 566 21.46 -21.84 13.08
CA VAL A 566 22.85 -21.37 13.11
C VAL A 566 23.00 -20.58 14.38
N LEU A 567 23.79 -21.10 15.32
CA LEU A 567 24.08 -20.43 16.59
C LEU A 567 25.45 -19.75 16.48
N VAL A 568 25.48 -18.43 16.32
CA VAL A 568 26.74 -17.67 16.41
C VAL A 568 27.11 -17.52 17.87
N ILE A 569 28.28 -18.03 18.23
CA ILE A 569 28.85 -17.98 19.58
C ILE A 569 29.48 -16.60 19.80
N GLU A 570 30.35 -16.18 18.88
CA GLU A 570 31.08 -14.91 18.91
C GLU A 570 31.35 -14.44 17.48
N ALA A 571 31.47 -13.14 17.26
CA ALA A 571 31.94 -12.60 16.00
C ALA A 571 32.87 -11.40 16.22
N TYR A 572 33.74 -11.18 15.24
CA TYR A 572 34.78 -10.16 15.28
C TYR A 572 34.76 -9.39 13.96
N LYS A 573 35.00 -8.08 14.04
CA LYS A 573 35.13 -7.20 12.90
C LYS A 573 36.53 -6.59 12.84
N ALA A 574 37.07 -6.45 11.64
CA ALA A 574 38.36 -5.83 11.42
C ALA A 574 38.36 -4.96 10.15
N PRO A 575 38.79 -3.69 10.24
CA PRO A 575 38.91 -2.82 9.08
C PRO A 575 40.06 -3.28 8.17
N LEU A 576 39.91 -3.12 6.85
CA LEU A 576 40.90 -3.54 5.87
C LEU A 576 41.62 -2.33 5.27
N SER A 577 42.95 -2.25 5.41
CA SER A 577 43.76 -1.12 4.92
C SER A 577 43.70 -0.96 3.39
N PHE A 578 43.51 -2.06 2.66
CA PHE A 578 43.43 -2.12 1.19
C PHE A 578 41.99 -2.07 0.63
N TYR A 579 40.97 -2.13 1.49
CA TYR A 579 39.55 -1.90 1.15
C TYR A 579 38.90 -0.94 2.17
N PRO A 580 39.02 0.38 2.01
CA PRO A 580 38.62 1.36 3.03
C PRO A 580 37.14 1.30 3.43
N ASP A 581 36.26 0.97 2.48
CA ASP A 581 34.80 0.94 2.66
C ASP A 581 34.27 -0.43 3.12
N TRP A 582 35.16 -1.40 3.33
CA TRP A 582 34.80 -2.77 3.69
C TRP A 582 35.41 -3.18 5.03
N VAL A 583 34.69 -4.04 5.72
CA VAL A 583 35.10 -4.62 7.00
C VAL A 583 35.06 -6.13 6.88
N LEU A 584 36.12 -6.80 7.32
CA LEU A 584 36.15 -8.25 7.44
C LEU A 584 35.40 -8.65 8.70
N VAL A 585 34.46 -9.57 8.57
CA VAL A 585 33.76 -10.19 9.69
C VAL A 585 34.08 -11.68 9.72
N GLU A 586 34.51 -12.17 10.89
CA GLU A 586 34.60 -13.61 11.18
C GLU A 586 33.64 -13.97 12.30
N ALA A 587 32.78 -14.96 12.07
CA ALA A 587 31.81 -15.46 13.03
C ALA A 587 32.07 -16.91 13.40
N LEU A 588 32.23 -17.16 14.69
CA LEU A 588 32.33 -18.49 15.27
C LEU A 588 30.93 -19.06 15.50
N CYS A 589 30.60 -20.16 14.84
CA CYS A 589 29.31 -20.82 14.88
C CYS A 589 29.40 -22.19 15.54
N GLN A 590 28.38 -22.55 16.33
CA GLN A 590 28.23 -23.90 16.87
C GLN A 590 27.60 -24.82 15.81
N LEU A 591 28.28 -25.93 15.47
CA LEU A 591 27.75 -26.97 14.58
C LEU A 591 27.15 -28.12 15.37
N GLU A 592 27.93 -28.73 16.27
CA GLU A 592 27.54 -29.85 17.15
C GLU A 592 28.21 -29.69 18.52
N LYS A 593 27.87 -30.50 19.54
CA LYS A 593 28.38 -30.33 20.92
C LYS A 593 29.90 -30.09 21.04
N GLU A 594 30.73 -30.71 20.21
CA GLU A 594 32.20 -30.61 20.26
C GLU A 594 32.83 -30.00 18.99
N ARG A 595 32.02 -29.64 17.98
CA ARG A 595 32.46 -29.08 16.70
C ARG A 595 31.94 -27.67 16.49
N LYS A 596 32.85 -26.77 16.13
CA LYS A 596 32.56 -25.36 15.82
C LYS A 596 33.11 -25.02 14.44
N ALA A 597 32.55 -24.02 13.78
CA ALA A 597 33.05 -23.54 12.51
C ALA A 597 33.21 -22.03 12.51
N ILE A 598 34.18 -21.54 11.76
CA ILE A 598 34.34 -20.11 11.51
C ILE A 598 33.91 -19.84 10.08
N ILE A 599 33.10 -18.79 9.93
CA ILE A 599 32.61 -18.30 8.64
C ILE A 599 33.05 -16.86 8.51
N ALA A 600 33.63 -16.51 7.36
CA ALA A 600 34.15 -15.19 7.10
C ALA A 600 33.45 -14.53 5.91
N PHE A 601 33.21 -13.23 6.00
CA PHE A 601 32.66 -12.43 4.91
C PHE A 601 33.10 -10.97 4.99
N LEU A 602 33.07 -10.27 3.87
CA LEU A 602 33.26 -8.83 3.80
C LEU A 602 31.90 -8.14 3.90
N LYS A 603 31.77 -7.13 4.76
CA LYS A 603 30.57 -6.26 4.89
C LYS A 603 30.93 -4.84 4.44
N HIS A 604 30.09 -4.24 3.60
CA HIS A 604 30.23 -2.83 3.23
C HIS A 604 29.83 -1.92 4.41
N GLN A 605 30.52 -0.80 4.62
CA GLN A 605 30.30 0.07 5.79
C GLN A 605 28.99 0.88 5.76
N SER A 606 28.32 1.02 4.62
CA SER A 606 27.02 1.70 4.54
C SER A 606 25.85 0.78 4.95
N ASP A 607 25.28 1.03 6.13
CA ASP A 607 24.31 0.15 6.80
C ASP A 607 22.94 0.02 6.10
N THR A 608 22.71 0.78 5.02
CA THR A 608 21.41 0.83 4.32
C THR A 608 21.19 -0.28 3.29
N THR A 609 22.23 -1.01 2.87
CA THR A 609 22.14 -1.92 1.70
C THR A 609 22.36 -3.41 2.02
N MET A 610 22.83 -3.76 3.23
CA MET A 610 23.18 -5.14 3.63
C MET A 610 24.16 -5.84 2.66
N GLU A 611 24.95 -5.09 1.89
CA GLU A 611 25.87 -5.67 0.91
C GLU A 611 27.01 -6.44 1.61
N SER A 612 27.17 -7.71 1.24
CA SER A 612 28.15 -8.62 1.83
C SER A 612 28.69 -9.63 0.83
N ILE A 613 29.95 -10.05 1.01
CA ILE A 613 30.65 -11.01 0.13
C ILE A 613 31.20 -12.16 0.98
N LEU A 614 30.72 -13.39 0.73
CA LEU A 614 31.17 -14.59 1.44
C LEU A 614 32.61 -14.96 1.04
N LEU A 615 33.47 -15.25 2.02
CA LEU A 615 34.83 -15.74 1.81
C LEU A 615 34.86 -17.26 1.96
N GLY A 616 34.53 -17.97 0.88
CA GLY A 616 34.39 -19.42 0.86
C GLY A 616 35.64 -20.20 0.45
N GLY A 617 36.85 -19.65 0.61
CA GLY A 617 38.09 -20.33 0.19
C GLY A 617 38.46 -20.17 -1.28
N GLN A 618 37.61 -19.51 -2.08
CA GLN A 618 37.83 -19.27 -3.52
C GLN A 618 38.34 -17.85 -3.77
N SER A 619 39.23 -17.67 -4.74
CA SER A 619 39.73 -16.33 -5.12
C SER A 619 38.75 -15.51 -5.96
N THR A 620 37.78 -16.15 -6.62
CA THR A 620 36.83 -15.50 -7.54
C THR A 620 36.05 -14.33 -6.90
N PRO A 621 35.45 -14.44 -5.71
CA PRO A 621 34.72 -13.33 -5.09
C PRO A 621 35.62 -12.12 -4.79
N ILE A 622 36.87 -12.38 -4.43
CA ILE A 622 37.88 -11.33 -4.15
C ILE A 622 38.25 -10.60 -5.46
N HIS A 623 38.47 -11.34 -6.55
CA HIS A 623 38.77 -10.73 -7.85
C HIS A 623 37.59 -9.98 -8.45
N GLN A 624 36.35 -10.44 -8.22
CA GLN A 624 35.15 -9.70 -8.62
C GLN A 624 35.03 -8.37 -7.88
N LEU A 625 35.36 -8.35 -6.59
CA LEU A 625 35.44 -7.10 -5.82
C LEU A 625 36.55 -6.19 -6.35
N ASN A 626 37.75 -6.71 -6.61
CA ASN A 626 38.84 -5.94 -7.21
C ASN A 626 38.45 -5.30 -8.55
N GLY A 627 37.70 -6.02 -9.39
CA GLY A 627 37.22 -5.51 -10.69
C GLY A 627 36.32 -4.28 -10.60
N ARG A 628 35.80 -3.95 -9.42
CA ARG A 628 35.03 -2.72 -9.15
C ARG A 628 35.92 -1.49 -8.89
N GLY A 629 37.25 -1.65 -8.86
CA GLY A 629 38.20 -0.56 -8.63
C GLY A 629 38.35 -0.16 -7.15
N THR A 630 37.95 -1.02 -6.21
CA THR A 630 37.97 -0.73 -4.77
C THR A 630 39.31 -1.04 -4.09
N LEU A 631 40.16 -1.86 -4.71
CA LEU A 631 41.45 -2.29 -4.16
C LEU A 631 42.50 -1.17 -4.20
N LYS A 632 43.19 -0.94 -3.09
CA LYS A 632 44.32 0.00 -3.01
C LYS A 632 45.60 -0.71 -2.52
N LEU A 633 46.67 -0.65 -3.31
CA LEU A 633 47.97 -1.29 -3.03
C LEU A 633 49.14 -0.29 -3.15
N ASP A 634 48.99 0.88 -2.52
CA ASP A 634 49.89 2.02 -2.71
C ASP A 634 51.17 1.96 -1.85
N SER A 635 51.18 1.13 -0.80
CA SER A 635 52.28 1.07 0.18
C SER A 635 52.64 -0.36 0.58
N ALA A 636 53.90 -0.58 0.98
CA ALA A 636 54.39 -1.89 1.41
C ALA A 636 53.60 -2.49 2.60
N PRO A 637 53.14 -1.73 3.61
CA PRO A 637 52.25 -2.25 4.66
C PRO A 637 50.90 -2.73 4.13
N MET A 638 50.25 -2.00 3.21
CA MET A 638 48.96 -2.41 2.63
C MET A 638 49.09 -3.70 1.82
N VAL A 639 50.18 -3.84 1.07
CA VAL A 639 50.48 -5.07 0.31
C VAL A 639 50.72 -6.25 1.25
N ARG A 640 51.40 -6.02 2.38
CA ARG A 640 51.59 -7.04 3.42
C ARG A 640 50.26 -7.50 4.01
N ASP A 641 49.37 -6.56 4.36
CA ASP A 641 48.04 -6.87 4.90
C ASP A 641 47.16 -7.59 3.87
N TYR A 642 47.20 -7.15 2.60
CA TYR A 642 46.49 -7.80 1.50
C TYR A 642 46.96 -9.24 1.30
N LEU A 643 48.28 -9.47 1.36
CA LEU A 643 48.85 -10.80 1.19
C LEU A 643 48.42 -11.73 2.33
N ARG A 644 48.44 -11.26 3.59
CA ARG A 644 47.92 -12.02 4.75
C ARG A 644 46.44 -12.38 4.58
N PHE A 645 45.62 -11.42 4.15
CA PHE A 645 44.20 -11.63 3.87
C PHE A 645 43.98 -12.67 2.76
N PHE A 646 44.62 -12.47 1.60
CA PHE A 646 44.45 -13.34 0.43
C PHE A 646 44.84 -14.79 0.76
N CYS A 647 45.99 -14.98 1.39
CA CYS A 647 46.52 -16.29 1.77
C CYS A 647 45.66 -17.02 2.83
N ALA A 648 44.93 -16.29 3.67
CA ALA A 648 44.05 -16.90 4.67
C ALA A 648 42.69 -17.36 4.12
N TYR A 649 42.19 -16.69 3.07
CA TYR A 649 40.84 -16.92 2.53
C TYR A 649 40.83 -17.53 1.12
N VAL A 650 42.01 -17.84 0.56
CA VAL A 650 42.16 -18.64 -0.65
C VAL A 650 42.80 -19.96 -0.26
N TRP A 651 42.12 -21.07 -0.52
CA TRP A 651 42.53 -22.42 -0.12
C TRP A 651 42.90 -23.25 -1.35
N GLY A 652 43.89 -24.14 -1.23
CA GLY A 652 44.35 -25.00 -2.33
C GLY A 652 43.97 -26.47 -2.12
N GLY A 653 43.74 -27.22 -3.21
CA GLY A 653 43.59 -28.69 -3.22
C GLY A 653 42.57 -29.23 -4.24
N ASP A 654 42.82 -30.42 -4.79
CA ASP A 654 41.82 -31.26 -5.50
C ASP A 654 41.34 -32.38 -4.54
N GLU A 655 40.03 -32.46 -4.35
CA GLU A 655 39.20 -33.57 -3.83
C GLU A 655 39.51 -34.27 -2.47
N ARG A 656 40.51 -33.91 -1.64
CA ARG A 656 40.55 -34.40 -0.23
C ARG A 656 41.58 -33.78 0.74
N GLU A 657 42.44 -32.87 0.29
CA GLU A 657 43.42 -32.17 1.15
C GLU A 657 43.33 -30.65 0.91
N GLU A 658 42.19 -30.05 1.25
CA GLU A 658 41.98 -28.60 1.14
C GLU A 658 42.60 -27.88 2.35
N GLY A 659 43.53 -26.96 2.11
CA GLY A 659 44.19 -26.18 3.15
C GLY A 659 44.41 -24.71 2.77
N ALA A 660 44.29 -23.81 3.74
CA ALA A 660 44.66 -22.40 3.57
C ALA A 660 46.20 -22.23 3.50
N PHE A 661 46.66 -21.21 2.78
CA PHE A 661 48.08 -20.85 2.65
C PHE A 661 48.50 -19.91 3.79
N LEU A 662 48.36 -20.31 5.05
CA LEU A 662 48.55 -19.42 6.20
C LEU A 662 49.99 -18.90 6.32
N ILE A 663 50.16 -17.58 6.41
CA ILE A 663 51.48 -16.96 6.62
C ILE A 663 51.88 -17.09 8.10
N ILE A 664 53.08 -17.59 8.38
CA ILE A 664 53.61 -17.82 9.73
C ILE A 664 54.86 -16.97 9.95
N GLU A 665 54.74 -15.91 10.74
CA GLU A 665 55.85 -14.97 11.01
C GLU A 665 56.52 -15.20 12.39
N THR A 666 55.93 -16.03 13.25
CA THR A 666 56.48 -16.35 14.58
C THR A 666 56.20 -17.81 14.94
N GLU A 667 57.07 -18.41 15.75
CA GLU A 667 56.88 -19.78 16.26
C GLU A 667 55.57 -19.92 17.06
N LYS A 668 55.17 -18.87 17.79
CA LYS A 668 53.91 -18.83 18.54
C LYS A 668 52.67 -18.99 17.66
N ALA A 669 52.75 -18.67 16.37
CA ALA A 669 51.64 -18.82 15.43
C ALA A 669 51.39 -20.29 15.03
N LEU A 670 52.23 -21.23 15.48
CA LEU A 670 52.02 -22.67 15.31
C LEU A 670 51.22 -23.33 16.45
N GLY A 671 50.95 -22.60 17.55
CA GLY A 671 50.15 -23.13 18.67
C GLY A 671 50.82 -24.32 19.34
N ASP A 672 50.08 -25.41 19.53
CA ASP A 672 50.58 -26.66 20.14
C ASP A 672 51.31 -27.59 19.15
N ALA A 673 51.39 -27.20 17.86
CA ALA A 673 52.01 -28.00 16.83
C ALA A 673 53.54 -28.00 16.93
N LYS A 674 54.17 -29.15 16.64
CA LYS A 674 55.63 -29.32 16.71
C LYS A 674 56.24 -29.38 15.32
N LEU A 675 57.42 -28.78 15.16
CA LEU A 675 58.18 -28.83 13.91
C LEU A 675 59.15 -30.01 13.91
N SER A 676 59.30 -30.68 12.76
CA SER A 676 60.28 -31.74 12.57
C SER A 676 61.74 -31.24 12.53
N ALA A 677 61.95 -29.93 12.33
CA ALA A 677 63.25 -29.26 12.33
C ALA A 677 63.15 -27.83 12.91
N PRO A 678 64.23 -27.27 13.51
CA PRO A 678 64.24 -25.90 13.97
C PRO A 678 64.25 -24.92 12.78
N VAL A 679 63.36 -23.93 12.82
CA VAL A 679 63.18 -22.94 11.75
C VAL A 679 63.24 -21.52 12.33
N GLU A 680 64.02 -20.64 11.70
CA GLU A 680 64.07 -19.22 12.04
C GLU A 680 62.94 -18.46 11.33
N PHE A 681 62.06 -17.84 12.12
CA PHE A 681 60.89 -17.11 11.62
C PHE A 681 61.23 -15.66 11.29
N ALA A 682 60.64 -15.15 10.20
CA ALA A 682 60.80 -13.77 9.76
C ALA A 682 59.47 -13.18 9.29
N GLU A 683 59.31 -11.86 9.42
CA GLU A 683 58.17 -11.13 8.86
C GLU A 683 58.17 -11.14 7.33
N VAL A 684 57.00 -10.93 6.74
CA VAL A 684 56.85 -10.80 5.29
C VAL A 684 57.63 -9.61 4.75
N SER A 685 58.64 -9.90 3.93
CA SER A 685 59.41 -8.87 3.23
C SER A 685 58.73 -8.50 1.92
N VAL A 686 58.53 -7.20 1.68
CA VAL A 686 57.86 -6.67 0.48
C VAL A 686 58.81 -5.72 -0.24
N LYS A 687 59.04 -5.94 -1.54
CA LYS A 687 59.86 -5.10 -2.40
C LYS A 687 59.04 -4.67 -3.62
N LYS A 688 59.11 -3.39 -3.98
CA LYS A 688 58.43 -2.88 -5.17
C LYS A 688 59.18 -3.32 -6.42
N ASP A 689 58.47 -3.87 -7.40
CA ASP A 689 59.01 -4.20 -8.73
C ASP A 689 58.54 -3.10 -9.70
N GLU A 690 59.48 -2.38 -10.31
CA GLU A 690 59.24 -1.07 -10.94
C GLU A 690 58.27 -1.09 -12.13
N GLU A 691 57.98 -2.27 -12.73
CA GLU A 691 57.03 -2.39 -13.85
C GLU A 691 55.93 -3.45 -13.69
N LYS A 692 55.92 -4.28 -12.63
CA LYS A 692 55.01 -5.45 -12.56
C LYS A 692 54.19 -5.60 -11.28
N GLY A 693 54.48 -4.86 -10.21
CA GLY A 693 53.74 -4.95 -8.94
C GLY A 693 54.67 -5.05 -7.74
N TRP A 694 54.49 -6.08 -6.91
CA TRP A 694 55.25 -6.26 -5.67
C TRP A 694 55.77 -7.68 -5.54
N SER A 695 57.06 -7.83 -5.22
CA SER A 695 57.69 -9.10 -4.88
C SER A 695 57.73 -9.28 -3.36
N CYS A 696 57.23 -10.42 -2.89
CA CYS A 696 57.07 -10.72 -1.47
C CYS A 696 57.76 -12.05 -1.13
N THR A 697 58.42 -12.11 0.02
CA THR A 697 58.92 -13.37 0.59
C THR A 697 58.24 -13.61 1.92
N ALA A 698 57.60 -14.78 2.06
CA ALA A 698 56.81 -15.15 3.21
C ALA A 698 57.03 -16.61 3.59
N MET A 699 56.88 -16.93 4.87
CA MET A 699 56.82 -18.31 5.33
C MET A 699 55.36 -18.76 5.37
N ILE A 700 55.02 -19.82 4.62
CA ILE A 700 53.64 -20.29 4.44
C ILE A 700 53.51 -21.69 5.00
N ARG A 701 52.54 -21.87 5.89
CA ARG A 701 51.99 -23.18 6.27
C ARG A 701 50.95 -23.58 5.23
N TYR A 702 51.13 -24.76 4.65
CA TYR A 702 50.15 -25.41 3.80
C TYR A 702 50.00 -26.86 4.26
N ALA A 703 48.77 -27.24 4.64
CA ALA A 703 48.50 -28.51 5.32
C ALA A 703 49.41 -28.73 6.56
N ASN A 704 50.15 -29.84 6.58
CA ASN A 704 51.10 -30.21 7.62
C ASN A 704 52.56 -29.84 7.27
N LYS A 705 52.78 -28.88 6.37
CA LYS A 705 54.13 -28.49 5.90
C LYS A 705 54.34 -26.99 5.97
N LEU A 706 55.59 -26.60 6.23
CA LEU A 706 56.04 -25.21 6.26
C LEU A 706 57.02 -24.94 5.10
N TYR A 707 56.79 -23.86 4.36
CA TYR A 707 57.58 -23.45 3.20
C TYR A 707 58.08 -22.02 3.35
N ARG A 708 59.24 -21.71 2.79
CA ARG A 708 59.68 -20.34 2.47
C ARG A 708 59.32 -20.07 1.02
N THR A 709 58.46 -19.07 0.79
CA THR A 709 57.82 -18.86 -0.50
C THR A 709 58.11 -17.45 -1.02
N GLU A 710 58.41 -17.35 -2.32
CA GLU A 710 58.40 -16.08 -3.06
C GLU A 710 57.09 -15.95 -3.83
N LEU A 711 56.44 -14.80 -3.64
CA LEU A 711 55.11 -14.47 -4.15
C LEU A 711 55.20 -13.14 -4.92
N HIS A 712 54.40 -13.00 -5.96
CA HIS A 712 54.28 -11.77 -6.72
C HIS A 712 52.82 -11.29 -6.71
N VAL A 713 52.61 -10.06 -6.23
CA VAL A 713 51.30 -9.40 -6.15
C VAL A 713 51.18 -8.38 -7.28
N TYR A 714 50.22 -8.58 -8.18
CA TYR A 714 49.94 -7.68 -9.30
C TYR A 714 49.01 -6.52 -8.88
N PRO A 715 48.98 -5.40 -9.63
CA PRO A 715 48.14 -4.23 -9.30
C PRO A 715 46.63 -4.52 -9.27
N ASP A 716 46.16 -5.53 -9.98
CA ASP A 716 44.76 -6.01 -9.99
C ASP A 716 44.42 -6.93 -8.80
N GLY A 717 45.39 -7.17 -7.92
CA GLY A 717 45.28 -8.04 -6.76
C GLY A 717 45.46 -9.54 -7.06
N ASN A 718 45.89 -9.92 -8.27
CA ASN A 718 46.31 -11.30 -8.52
C ASN A 718 47.60 -11.63 -7.74
N VAL A 719 47.63 -12.79 -7.08
CA VAL A 719 48.81 -13.29 -6.34
C VAL A 719 49.32 -14.55 -7.01
N LYS A 720 50.60 -14.56 -7.38
CA LYS A 720 51.26 -15.71 -8.01
C LYS A 720 52.44 -16.18 -7.17
N MET A 721 52.47 -17.47 -6.86
CA MET A 721 53.65 -18.11 -6.28
C MET A 721 54.71 -18.35 -7.35
N THR A 722 55.92 -17.83 -7.14
CA THR A 722 57.04 -17.94 -8.09
C THR A 722 58.07 -18.98 -7.66
N LYS A 723 58.23 -19.20 -6.35
CA LYS A 723 59.16 -20.20 -5.79
C LYS A 723 58.69 -20.66 -4.41
N ASP A 724 58.86 -21.95 -4.10
CA ASP A 724 58.57 -22.55 -2.80
C ASP A 724 59.70 -23.49 -2.35
N ASP A 725 60.32 -23.16 -1.22
CA ASP A 725 61.38 -23.96 -0.60
C ASP A 725 60.83 -24.63 0.69
N PHE A 726 60.77 -25.96 0.73
CA PHE A 726 60.31 -26.71 1.90
C PHE A 726 61.25 -26.53 3.11
N LEU A 727 60.69 -26.34 4.30
CA LEU A 727 61.45 -26.11 5.54
C LEU A 727 61.29 -27.25 6.56
N ALA A 728 60.06 -27.62 6.91
CA ALA A 728 59.78 -28.61 7.95
C ALA A 728 58.36 -29.18 7.84
N ASP A 729 58.15 -30.36 8.42
CA ASP A 729 56.83 -30.93 8.67
C ASP A 729 56.28 -30.44 10.02
N ILE A 730 54.96 -30.35 10.12
CA ILE A 730 54.20 -29.88 11.27
C ILE A 730 53.38 -31.05 11.81
N GLU A 731 53.67 -31.47 13.04
CA GLU A 731 52.93 -32.53 13.75
C GLU A 731 51.89 -31.91 14.69
N GLU A 732 50.61 -32.28 14.50
CA GLU A 732 49.47 -31.75 15.26
C GLU A 732 48.42 -32.84 15.50
N GLU A 733 47.94 -32.98 16.74
CA GLU A 733 46.98 -34.05 17.12
C GLU A 733 45.57 -33.83 16.57
N ASN A 734 45.14 -32.57 16.41
CA ASN A 734 43.81 -32.21 15.90
C ASN A 734 43.94 -31.07 14.88
N PRO A 735 44.13 -31.31 13.59
CA PRO A 735 44.30 -30.23 12.61
C PRO A 735 42.99 -29.49 12.30
N ILE A 736 43.10 -28.19 11.98
CA ILE A 736 41.99 -27.40 11.42
C ILE A 736 41.60 -28.01 10.07
N THR A 737 40.31 -28.29 9.88
CA THR A 737 39.78 -28.82 8.62
C THR A 737 39.06 -27.70 7.85
N PHE A 738 39.25 -27.65 6.54
CA PHE A 738 38.62 -26.66 5.67
C PHE A 738 37.57 -27.36 4.80
N ASP A 739 36.33 -26.90 4.85
CA ASP A 739 35.19 -27.38 4.08
C ASP A 739 34.37 -26.18 3.59
N PRO A 740 34.63 -25.64 2.38
CA PRO A 740 34.05 -24.39 1.89
C PRO A 740 32.55 -24.21 2.18
N PRO A 741 32.12 -23.14 2.89
CA PRO A 741 32.86 -21.96 3.35
C PRO A 741 33.32 -22.06 4.83
N LEU A 742 33.24 -23.24 5.42
CA LEU A 742 33.47 -23.51 6.83
C LEU A 742 34.96 -23.81 7.12
N ARG A 743 35.52 -23.09 8.08
CA ARG A 743 36.76 -23.50 8.75
C ARG A 743 36.38 -24.23 10.05
N ILE A 744 36.48 -25.55 10.06
CA ILE A 744 36.05 -26.40 11.18
C ILE A 744 37.15 -26.48 12.23
N ILE A 745 36.78 -26.14 13.48
CA ILE A 745 37.65 -26.14 14.64
C ILE A 745 37.02 -26.90 15.82
N THR A 746 37.86 -27.40 16.73
CA THR A 746 37.46 -28.11 17.95
C THR A 746 37.72 -27.28 19.21
N ASP A 747 37.11 -27.64 20.33
CA ASP A 747 37.24 -26.91 21.61
C ASP A 747 38.69 -26.79 22.14
N SER A 748 39.60 -27.69 21.75
CA SER A 748 41.01 -27.61 22.08
C SER A 748 41.69 -26.36 21.49
N HIS A 749 41.24 -25.90 20.32
CA HIS A 749 41.79 -24.72 19.63
C HIS A 749 41.36 -23.38 20.22
N ILE A 750 40.32 -23.37 21.08
CA ILE A 750 39.70 -22.15 21.63
C ILE A 750 40.27 -21.80 23.01
N LYS A 751 40.80 -22.78 23.75
CA LYS A 751 41.24 -22.62 25.15
C LYS A 751 42.61 -21.93 25.32
N ALA A 752 43.24 -21.46 24.25
CA ALA A 752 44.48 -20.70 24.32
C ALA A 752 44.20 -19.23 24.70
N ASP A 753 44.19 -18.96 26.01
CA ASP A 753 44.28 -17.65 26.67
C ASP A 753 42.99 -16.78 26.77
N PRO A 754 42.28 -16.80 27.92
CA PRO A 754 41.07 -15.99 28.12
C PRO A 754 41.43 -14.50 28.25
N GLY A 755 41.04 -13.70 27.25
CA GLY A 755 41.25 -12.24 27.21
C GLY A 755 42.06 -11.75 26.01
N SER A 756 42.45 -12.64 25.11
CA SER A 756 43.19 -12.31 23.88
C SER A 756 42.33 -12.60 22.63
N ALA A 757 42.60 -11.92 21.50
CA ALA A 757 41.93 -12.22 20.23
C ALA A 757 42.14 -13.71 19.86
N PRO A 758 41.12 -14.40 19.31
CA PRO A 758 41.20 -15.83 19.02
C PRO A 758 42.42 -16.20 18.19
N PHE A 759 43.03 -17.35 18.45
CA PHE A 759 44.28 -17.80 17.81
C PHE A 759 44.22 -17.73 16.27
N TRP A 760 43.07 -18.01 15.67
CA TRP A 760 42.84 -17.97 14.21
C TRP A 760 42.70 -16.57 13.59
N LEU A 761 42.52 -15.53 14.40
CA LEU A 761 42.50 -14.11 13.97
C LEU A 761 43.88 -13.46 14.03
N ARG A 762 44.82 -14.05 14.80
CA ARG A 762 46.17 -13.50 15.01
C ARG A 762 47.06 -13.55 13.76
N THR A 763 46.68 -14.33 12.76
CA THR A 763 47.48 -14.60 11.56
C THR A 763 47.30 -13.55 10.47
N ILE A 764 46.22 -12.75 10.51
CA ILE A 764 45.84 -11.84 9.41
C ILE A 764 46.07 -10.36 9.79
N LEU A 765 45.73 -9.97 11.01
CA LEU A 765 45.85 -8.59 11.51
C LEU A 765 46.39 -8.57 12.95
N PRO A 766 47.12 -7.50 13.37
CA PRO A 766 47.54 -7.35 14.76
C PRO A 766 46.33 -7.33 15.70
N ALA A 767 46.42 -8.00 16.86
CA ALA A 767 45.33 -8.09 17.83
C ALA A 767 44.75 -6.73 18.30
N ALA A 768 45.50 -5.63 18.12
CA ALA A 768 45.07 -4.27 18.45
C ALA A 768 44.04 -3.66 17.47
N GLN A 769 43.81 -4.27 16.30
CA GLN A 769 42.91 -3.75 15.24
C GLN A 769 41.62 -4.55 15.10
N VAL A 770 41.41 -5.59 15.91
CA VAL A 770 40.24 -6.46 15.87
C VAL A 770 39.27 -6.07 16.97
N GLU A 771 38.04 -5.75 16.60
CA GLU A 771 36.98 -5.40 17.54
C GLU A 771 36.03 -6.58 17.71
N LYS A 772 35.73 -6.94 18.96
CA LYS A 772 34.68 -7.93 19.25
C LYS A 772 33.32 -7.29 18.98
N ILE A 773 32.53 -7.91 18.11
CA ILE A 773 31.19 -7.43 17.79
C ILE A 773 30.29 -7.67 19.01
N THR A 774 29.50 -6.66 19.40
CA THR A 774 28.56 -6.81 20.50
C THR A 774 27.50 -7.86 20.17
N ARG A 775 26.92 -8.47 21.19
CA ARG A 775 25.95 -9.55 20.98
C ARG A 775 24.67 -9.05 20.32
N GLU A 776 24.32 -7.77 20.51
CA GLU A 776 23.25 -7.08 19.76
C GLU A 776 23.61 -6.91 18.27
N GLU A 777 24.82 -6.45 17.96
CA GLU A 777 25.28 -6.23 16.58
C GLU A 777 25.43 -7.55 15.82
N ILE A 778 25.85 -8.64 16.49
CA ILE A 778 25.84 -10.00 15.93
C ILE A 778 24.43 -10.37 15.45
N SER A 779 23.42 -10.07 16.26
CA SER A 779 22.03 -10.47 16.00
C SER A 779 21.35 -9.71 14.89
N GLN A 780 21.59 -8.40 14.83
CA GLN A 780 20.96 -7.53 13.86
C GLN A 780 21.66 -7.58 12.51
N ASN A 781 22.99 -7.75 12.50
CA ASN A 781 23.79 -7.50 11.31
C ASN A 781 24.57 -8.73 10.82
N ILE A 782 24.94 -9.68 11.69
CA ILE A 782 25.86 -10.76 11.32
C ILE A 782 25.10 -12.07 11.07
N GLU A 783 24.24 -12.47 11.99
CA GLU A 783 23.44 -13.69 11.88
C GLU A 783 22.55 -13.72 10.64
N PRO A 784 21.80 -12.64 10.29
CA PRO A 784 21.04 -12.60 9.04
C PRO A 784 21.90 -12.76 7.78
N ILE A 785 23.10 -12.17 7.76
CA ILE A 785 24.04 -12.26 6.62
C ILE A 785 24.62 -13.67 6.51
N LEU A 786 25.03 -14.29 7.62
CA LEU A 786 25.51 -15.68 7.62
C LEU A 786 24.41 -16.64 7.17
N LEU A 787 23.19 -16.44 7.67
CA LEU A 787 22.03 -17.20 7.24
C LEU A 787 21.73 -16.99 5.75
N GLN A 788 21.92 -15.79 5.20
CA GLN A 788 21.79 -15.51 3.77
C GLN A 788 22.84 -16.26 2.93
N GLN A 789 24.10 -16.22 3.36
CA GLN A 789 25.23 -16.69 2.56
C GLN A 789 25.44 -18.21 2.64
N LEU A 790 25.18 -18.84 3.79
CA LEU A 790 25.20 -20.31 3.96
C LEU A 790 24.03 -21.02 3.25
N VAL A 791 23.04 -20.27 2.78
CA VAL A 791 21.87 -20.81 2.07
C VAL A 791 22.10 -20.93 0.56
N GLN A 792 23.19 -20.38 0.00
CA GLN A 792 23.43 -20.40 -1.45
C GLN A 792 23.61 -21.81 -2.05
N PRO A 793 23.20 -22.04 -3.33
CA PRO A 793 23.01 -23.39 -3.89
C PRO A 793 24.27 -24.23 -4.18
N GLY A 794 25.47 -23.72 -3.88
CA GLY A 794 26.75 -24.36 -4.27
C GLY A 794 27.38 -25.30 -3.22
N ILE A 795 26.94 -25.24 -1.96
CA ILE A 795 27.54 -26.01 -0.86
C ILE A 795 26.75 -27.31 -0.68
N GLN A 796 26.82 -28.19 -1.68
CA GLN A 796 26.25 -29.52 -1.61
C GLN A 796 27.28 -30.55 -2.04
N LYS A 797 28.11 -30.96 -1.09
CA LYS A 797 28.57 -32.35 -1.00
C LYS A 797 29.04 -32.60 0.43
N ASN A 798 28.39 -33.61 1.03
CA ASN A 798 28.65 -34.20 2.34
C ASN A 798 28.03 -33.44 3.53
N GLU A 799 27.01 -34.09 4.09
CA GLU A 799 26.60 -33.96 5.50
C GLU A 799 26.48 -32.53 6.04
N ALA A 800 25.66 -31.71 5.36
CA ALA A 800 25.19 -30.45 5.93
C ALA A 800 24.57 -30.72 7.31
N ALA A 801 25.33 -30.32 8.34
CA ALA A 801 24.99 -30.14 9.73
C ALA A 801 23.62 -30.67 10.15
N THR A 802 23.60 -31.77 10.91
CA THR A 802 22.48 -32.22 11.72
C THR A 802 22.16 -31.20 12.83
N ALA A 803 21.62 -30.04 12.43
CA ALA A 803 21.10 -29.02 13.31
C ALA A 803 19.84 -29.56 14.01
N THR A 804 19.84 -29.55 15.33
CA THR A 804 18.75 -29.99 16.21
C THR A 804 17.56 -29.01 16.26
N GLY A 805 17.37 -28.19 15.22
CA GLY A 805 16.29 -27.22 15.14
C GLY A 805 14.93 -27.93 15.19
N ARG A 806 14.07 -27.56 16.14
CA ARG A 806 12.69 -28.05 16.23
C ARG A 806 11.76 -27.06 15.53
N ALA A 807 11.35 -27.35 14.29
CA ALA A 807 10.23 -26.67 13.65
C ALA A 807 8.95 -27.50 13.83
N GLU A 808 7.78 -26.85 13.86
CA GLU A 808 6.49 -27.52 13.97
C GLU A 808 5.64 -27.27 12.74
N VAL A 809 5.07 -28.34 12.19
CA VAL A 809 4.10 -28.28 11.09
C VAL A 809 2.83 -28.98 11.54
N SER A 810 1.73 -28.24 11.60
CA SER A 810 0.42 -28.76 12.01
C SER A 810 -0.53 -28.84 10.83
N LEU A 811 -1.02 -30.06 10.58
CA LEU A 811 -2.01 -30.39 9.55
C LEU A 811 -3.26 -31.01 10.20
N ARG A 812 -3.59 -30.62 11.44
CA ARG A 812 -4.70 -31.21 12.19
C ARG A 812 -6.03 -30.85 11.55
N GLY A 813 -6.94 -31.80 11.40
CA GLY A 813 -8.24 -31.57 10.77
C GLY A 813 -8.20 -31.17 9.30
N LEU A 814 -7.02 -31.11 8.67
CA LEU A 814 -6.86 -30.74 7.26
C LEU A 814 -7.56 -31.78 6.38
N LYS A 815 -8.31 -31.31 5.37
CA LYS A 815 -8.93 -32.17 4.36
C LYS A 815 -8.32 -31.87 2.99
N ALA A 816 -7.74 -32.88 2.35
CA ALA A 816 -7.15 -32.75 1.01
C ALA A 816 -7.55 -33.90 0.09
N ARG A 817 -7.94 -33.63 -1.15
CA ARG A 817 -8.34 -34.71 -2.07
C ARG A 817 -7.17 -35.63 -2.44
N VAL A 818 -6.03 -35.05 -2.84
CA VAL A 818 -4.82 -35.81 -3.20
C VAL A 818 -3.66 -35.31 -2.37
N PHE A 819 -2.95 -36.21 -1.71
CA PHE A 819 -1.69 -35.89 -1.04
C PHE A 819 -0.50 -36.44 -1.84
N HIS A 820 0.36 -35.55 -2.34
CA HIS A 820 1.58 -35.94 -3.04
C HIS A 820 2.78 -35.96 -2.08
N HIS A 821 3.50 -37.08 -2.05
CA HIS A 821 4.71 -37.25 -1.26
C HIS A 821 5.88 -37.73 -2.13
N ASN A 822 7.01 -37.03 -2.07
CA ASN A 822 8.19 -37.36 -2.87
C ASN A 822 9.15 -38.25 -2.05
N LEU A 823 9.43 -39.47 -2.56
CA LEU A 823 10.30 -40.46 -1.91
C LEU A 823 11.74 -40.47 -2.45
N ARG A 824 12.04 -39.79 -3.58
CA ARG A 824 13.35 -39.90 -4.27
C ARG A 824 14.47 -39.06 -3.64
N GLN A 825 14.17 -38.03 -2.86
CA GLN A 825 15.17 -37.15 -2.23
C GLN A 825 14.89 -36.99 -0.73
N SER A 826 15.44 -37.87 0.12
CA SER A 826 15.43 -37.74 1.60
C SER A 826 14.08 -37.42 2.30
N GLY A 827 12.93 -37.68 1.66
CA GLY A 827 11.59 -37.34 2.15
C GLY A 827 11.21 -35.86 1.97
N SER A 828 9.93 -35.60 1.65
CA SER A 828 9.33 -34.23 1.59
C SER A 828 9.53 -33.40 2.87
N TRP A 829 9.78 -34.06 4.00
CA TRP A 829 9.97 -33.46 5.32
C TRP A 829 11.41 -33.75 5.78
N GLY A 830 12.24 -32.70 5.88
CA GLY A 830 13.60 -32.81 6.37
C GLY A 830 13.71 -33.08 7.87
N PRO A 831 14.93 -33.37 8.38
CA PRO A 831 15.16 -33.55 9.82
C PRO A 831 14.79 -32.29 10.61
N GLY A 832 14.42 -32.47 11.89
CA GLY A 832 14.07 -31.36 12.79
C GLY A 832 12.60 -30.91 12.75
N ILE A 833 11.78 -31.47 11.86
CA ILE A 833 10.35 -31.12 11.73
C ILE A 833 9.48 -32.05 12.59
N ARG A 834 8.66 -31.47 13.47
CA ARG A 834 7.59 -32.16 14.18
C ARG A 834 6.28 -32.00 13.42
N LEU A 835 5.70 -33.11 12.96
CA LEU A 835 4.41 -33.13 12.27
C LEU A 835 3.27 -33.47 13.25
N LYS A 836 2.19 -32.67 13.23
CA LYS A 836 0.92 -32.98 13.88
C LYS A 836 -0.12 -33.32 12.81
N LEU A 837 -0.70 -34.52 12.88
CA LEU A 837 -1.59 -35.08 11.84
C LEU A 837 -2.97 -35.50 12.40
N ASP A 838 -3.33 -35.04 13.60
CA ASP A 838 -4.57 -35.45 14.26
C ASP A 838 -5.79 -35.00 13.44
N GLY A 839 -6.59 -35.95 12.93
CA GLY A 839 -7.75 -35.64 12.09
C GLY A 839 -7.42 -35.23 10.64
N PHE A 840 -6.18 -35.44 10.16
CA PHE A 840 -5.84 -35.24 8.76
C PHE A 840 -6.56 -36.27 7.87
N GLU A 841 -7.39 -35.80 6.92
CA GLU A 841 -8.19 -36.62 6.00
C GLU A 841 -7.72 -36.42 4.54
N TYR A 842 -7.60 -37.53 3.79
CA TYR A 842 -7.32 -37.50 2.36
C TYR A 842 -8.02 -38.63 1.59
N ASP A 843 -8.33 -38.40 0.30
CA ASP A 843 -8.97 -39.43 -0.54
C ASP A 843 -7.96 -40.42 -1.13
N ARG A 844 -6.81 -39.91 -1.60
CA ARG A 844 -5.72 -40.73 -2.17
C ARG A 844 -4.33 -40.12 -1.93
N VAL A 845 -3.31 -40.98 -1.88
CA VAL A 845 -1.90 -40.59 -1.80
C VAL A 845 -1.20 -41.01 -3.08
N GLU A 846 -0.48 -40.07 -3.69
CA GLU A 846 0.37 -40.32 -4.85
C GLU A 846 1.84 -40.16 -4.46
N THR A 847 2.66 -41.16 -4.79
CA THR A 847 4.09 -41.17 -4.49
C THR A 847 4.89 -41.14 -5.78
N GLU A 848 5.59 -40.04 -6.03
CA GLU A 848 6.56 -40.00 -7.12
C GLU A 848 7.84 -40.72 -6.67
N GLY A 849 8.14 -41.89 -7.26
CA GLY A 849 9.43 -42.49 -6.93
C GLY A 849 9.84 -43.88 -7.40
N VAL A 850 8.95 -44.78 -7.81
CA VAL A 850 9.33 -46.15 -8.19
C VAL A 850 8.97 -46.41 -9.64
N GLU A 851 9.97 -46.47 -10.52
CA GLU A 851 9.78 -47.07 -11.84
C GLU A 851 9.43 -48.55 -11.64
N GLY A 852 8.19 -48.91 -11.98
CA GLY A 852 7.69 -50.28 -11.93
C GLY A 852 6.47 -50.45 -11.03
N LYS A 853 5.30 -50.16 -11.61
CA LYS A 853 3.93 -50.36 -11.11
C LYS A 853 3.39 -49.22 -10.23
N ASP A 854 2.56 -48.39 -10.86
CA ASP A 854 1.51 -47.60 -10.21
C ASP A 854 0.67 -48.50 -9.30
N LYS A 855 1.03 -48.59 -8.02
CA LYS A 855 0.18 -49.22 -7.01
C LYS A 855 -0.78 -48.15 -6.49
N ILE A 856 -1.96 -48.10 -7.09
CA ILE A 856 -3.16 -47.50 -6.47
C ILE A 856 -3.38 -48.23 -5.14
N VAL A 857 -3.01 -47.61 -4.02
CA VAL A 857 -3.35 -48.13 -2.69
C VAL A 857 -4.81 -47.77 -2.43
N LYS A 858 -5.71 -48.74 -2.60
CA LYS A 858 -7.13 -48.58 -2.20
C LYS A 858 -7.22 -48.32 -0.69
N PRO A 859 -8.24 -47.55 -0.23
CA PRO A 859 -8.42 -47.26 1.19
C PRO A 859 -8.60 -48.58 1.96
N ILE A 860 -7.63 -48.90 2.82
CA ILE A 860 -7.68 -50.07 3.68
C ILE A 860 -8.63 -49.74 4.82
N ASN A 861 -9.75 -50.46 4.86
CA ASN A 861 -10.82 -50.35 5.85
C ASN A 861 -10.46 -51.02 7.18
N ASP A 862 -9.20 -50.93 7.62
CA ASP A 862 -8.71 -51.59 8.83
C ASP A 862 -7.91 -50.61 9.68
N ASN A 863 -8.16 -50.66 10.99
CA ASN A 863 -7.66 -49.78 12.05
C ASN A 863 -6.12 -49.84 12.29
N THR A 864 -5.32 -49.83 11.22
CA THR A 864 -3.86 -49.77 11.27
C THR A 864 -3.38 -48.61 10.41
N GLY A 865 -3.41 -47.41 10.98
CA GLY A 865 -2.89 -46.19 10.36
C GLY A 865 -1.37 -46.17 10.14
N PRO A 866 -0.83 -45.07 9.58
CA PRO A 866 0.55 -44.91 9.14
C PRO A 866 1.54 -44.70 10.31
N LYS A 867 1.52 -45.59 11.30
CA LYS A 867 2.50 -45.60 12.41
C LYS A 867 3.71 -46.49 12.14
N LYS A 868 3.71 -47.28 11.06
CA LYS A 868 4.78 -48.28 10.80
C LYS A 868 5.90 -47.83 9.87
N ALA A 869 5.80 -46.68 9.22
CA ALA A 869 6.90 -46.16 8.38
C ALA A 869 7.91 -45.28 9.16
N PHE A 870 7.58 -44.85 10.39
CA PHE A 870 8.32 -43.76 11.07
C PHE A 870 8.90 -44.07 12.46
N ASN A 871 8.84 -45.30 12.99
CA ASN A 871 9.40 -45.57 14.32
C ASN A 871 10.10 -46.92 14.44
N LYS A 872 11.43 -46.88 14.60
CA LYS A 872 12.21 -47.96 15.21
C LYS A 872 12.95 -47.38 16.43
N LYS A 873 12.33 -47.46 17.61
CA LYS A 873 12.99 -47.67 18.92
C LYS A 873 11.92 -47.89 20.02
N GLU A 874 12.18 -48.90 20.85
CA GLU A 874 11.50 -49.42 22.05
C GLU A 874 11.14 -48.32 23.08
N THR A 875 10.12 -48.30 23.96
CA THR A 875 9.29 -49.23 24.81
C THR A 875 8.05 -48.41 25.33
N PRO A 876 7.29 -48.78 26.39
CA PRO A 876 6.36 -49.89 26.62
C PRO A 876 4.86 -49.44 26.64
N LYS A 877 3.94 -50.42 26.59
CA LYS A 877 2.46 -50.25 26.50
C LYS A 877 1.81 -49.63 27.75
N PRO A 878 0.84 -48.71 27.59
CA PRO A 878 -0.28 -48.53 28.51
C PRO A 878 -1.57 -49.18 28.00
N GLU A 879 -2.40 -49.65 28.94
CA GLU A 879 -3.66 -50.36 28.70
C GLU A 879 -4.68 -49.54 27.89
N LYS A 880 -5.42 -50.23 27.02
CA LYS A 880 -6.54 -49.65 26.25
C LYS A 880 -7.81 -49.59 27.11
N PRO A 881 -8.52 -48.45 27.20
CA PRO A 881 -9.93 -48.47 27.54
C PRO A 881 -10.75 -48.95 26.32
N LYS A 882 -11.68 -49.87 26.56
CA LYS A 882 -12.58 -50.43 25.54
C LYS A 882 -13.58 -49.36 25.07
N ILE A 883 -13.44 -48.89 23.83
CA ILE A 883 -14.47 -48.08 23.17
C ILE A 883 -15.45 -49.02 22.47
N ARG A 884 -16.73 -48.94 22.87
CA ARG A 884 -17.86 -49.61 22.20
C ARG A 884 -18.06 -49.00 20.80
N SER A 885 -18.04 -49.86 19.79
CA SER A 885 -18.34 -49.51 18.39
C SER A 885 -19.74 -48.92 18.25
N SER A 886 -19.86 -47.66 17.82
CA SER A 886 -21.13 -47.11 17.37
C SER A 886 -21.38 -47.54 15.92
N LYS A 887 -22.56 -48.12 15.69
CA LYS A 887 -23.07 -48.49 14.37
C LYS A 887 -23.17 -47.25 13.47
N ARG A 888 -22.80 -47.45 12.20
CA ARG A 888 -23.04 -46.60 11.03
C ARG A 888 -24.42 -45.94 11.11
N VAL A 889 -24.45 -44.61 11.19
CA VAL A 889 -25.68 -43.79 11.26
C VAL A 889 -26.07 -43.43 9.83
N ASP A 890 -27.32 -43.70 9.45
CA ASP A 890 -27.86 -43.40 8.11
C ASP A 890 -27.75 -41.91 7.76
N GLU A 891 -27.27 -41.62 6.55
CA GLU A 891 -26.95 -40.27 6.03
C GLU A 891 -28.19 -39.45 5.66
N THR A 892 -28.99 -39.05 6.65
CA THR A 892 -30.13 -38.13 6.44
C THR A 892 -30.05 -36.92 7.37
N ALA A 893 -30.60 -35.78 6.96
CA ALA A 893 -30.65 -34.57 7.79
C ALA A 893 -31.26 -34.82 9.18
N ASP A 894 -32.24 -35.71 9.25
CA ASP A 894 -32.89 -36.10 10.50
C ASP A 894 -31.98 -36.89 11.44
N ALA A 895 -31.00 -37.63 10.90
CA ALA A 895 -30.01 -38.33 11.71
C ALA A 895 -28.98 -37.36 12.33
N TYR A 896 -28.54 -36.36 11.56
CA TYR A 896 -27.68 -35.28 12.08
C TYR A 896 -28.39 -34.41 13.12
N ILE A 897 -29.66 -34.07 12.88
CA ILE A 897 -30.50 -33.37 13.86
C ILE A 897 -30.72 -34.26 15.09
N GLY A 898 -30.90 -35.57 14.90
CA GLY A 898 -30.98 -36.55 16.00
C GLY A 898 -29.69 -36.63 16.81
N TRP A 899 -28.52 -36.54 16.17
CA TRP A 899 -27.23 -36.44 16.86
C TRP A 899 -27.10 -35.14 17.66
N LEU A 900 -27.48 -34.00 17.09
CA LEU A 900 -27.55 -32.71 17.81
C LEU A 900 -28.49 -32.78 19.00
N THR A 901 -29.62 -33.48 18.87
CA THR A 901 -30.59 -33.64 19.97
C THR A 901 -30.00 -34.39 21.16
N ARG A 902 -29.09 -35.35 20.94
CA ARG A 902 -28.42 -36.10 22.02
C ARG A 902 -27.44 -35.26 22.84
N GLN A 903 -27.09 -34.06 22.38
CA GLN A 903 -26.27 -33.12 23.14
C GLN A 903 -27.05 -32.45 24.28
N TYR A 904 -28.39 -32.53 24.25
CA TYR A 904 -29.28 -32.02 25.29
C TYR A 904 -29.79 -33.18 26.15
N ASP A 905 -29.77 -32.99 27.48
CA ASP A 905 -30.32 -33.97 28.43
C ASP A 905 -31.79 -33.64 28.72
N CYS A 906 -32.71 -34.42 28.13
CA CYS A 906 -34.16 -34.17 28.19
C CYS A 906 -34.94 -35.48 28.38
N PRO A 907 -35.04 -35.99 29.62
CA PRO A 907 -35.65 -37.29 29.90
C PRO A 907 -37.18 -37.33 29.70
N HIS A 908 -37.86 -36.19 29.59
CA HIS A 908 -39.32 -36.11 29.50
C HIS A 908 -39.85 -35.58 28.14
N ALA A 909 -38.97 -35.33 27.17
CA ALA A 909 -39.35 -34.73 25.89
C ALA A 909 -40.24 -35.69 25.07
N LYS A 910 -41.44 -35.24 24.69
CA LYS A 910 -42.37 -36.04 23.87
C LYS A 910 -41.78 -36.32 22.48
N SER A 911 -42.01 -37.53 21.97
CA SER A 911 -41.65 -37.90 20.60
C SER A 911 -42.46 -37.08 19.59
N HIS A 912 -41.79 -36.21 18.83
CA HIS A 912 -42.36 -35.49 17.69
C HIS A 912 -42.03 -36.19 16.36
N LYS A 913 -42.95 -36.07 15.39
CA LYS A 913 -42.83 -36.68 14.06
C LYS A 913 -41.62 -36.15 13.26
N HIS A 914 -41.26 -34.87 13.42
CA HIS A 914 -40.11 -34.25 12.75
C HIS A 914 -38.91 -34.13 13.70
N ALA A 915 -37.70 -34.46 13.21
CA ALA A 915 -36.48 -34.42 14.02
C ALA A 915 -36.18 -33.00 14.56
N ARG A 916 -36.46 -31.97 13.76
CA ARG A 916 -36.31 -30.56 14.17
C ARG A 916 -37.21 -30.19 15.34
N ASP A 917 -38.46 -30.64 15.33
CA ASP A 917 -39.41 -30.32 16.40
C ASP A 917 -39.05 -31.06 17.70
N ARG A 918 -38.49 -32.27 17.59
CA ARG A 918 -37.90 -32.99 18.74
C ARG A 918 -36.71 -32.24 19.34
N LEU A 919 -35.79 -31.79 18.50
CA LEU A 919 -34.64 -30.98 18.92
C LEU A 919 -35.10 -29.73 19.67
N ILE A 920 -36.10 -29.01 19.14
CA ILE A 920 -36.65 -27.80 19.77
C ILE A 920 -37.28 -28.12 21.12
N ALA A 921 -38.09 -29.17 21.21
CA ALA A 921 -38.72 -29.57 22.47
C ALA A 921 -37.68 -29.95 23.54
N CYS A 922 -36.64 -30.69 23.14
CA CYS A 922 -35.55 -31.09 24.02
C CYS A 922 -34.74 -29.87 24.51
N ALA A 923 -34.33 -28.98 23.59
CA ALA A 923 -33.60 -27.77 23.96
C ALA A 923 -34.38 -26.88 24.95
N ILE A 924 -35.72 -26.80 24.83
CA ILE A 924 -36.58 -26.05 25.77
C ILE A 924 -36.61 -26.70 27.14
N GLU A 925 -36.73 -28.03 27.19
CA GLU A 925 -36.72 -28.76 28.47
C GLU A 925 -35.38 -28.58 29.19
N ALA A 926 -34.27 -28.78 28.45
CA ALA A 926 -32.92 -28.61 28.98
C ALA A 926 -32.65 -27.17 29.46
N ASP A 927 -33.13 -26.17 28.72
CA ASP A 927 -33.03 -24.76 29.11
C ASP A 927 -33.90 -24.44 30.33
N SER A 928 -35.13 -24.96 30.41
CA SER A 928 -35.99 -24.76 31.58
C SER A 928 -35.43 -25.38 32.86
N ALA A 929 -34.70 -26.50 32.75
CA ALA A 929 -34.06 -27.16 33.89
C ALA A 929 -32.83 -26.40 34.42
N LYS A 930 -32.04 -25.77 33.53
CA LYS A 930 -30.82 -25.03 33.88
C LYS A 930 -31.00 -23.51 34.05
N SER A 931 -32.07 -22.93 33.51
CA SER A 931 -32.43 -21.51 33.71
C SER A 931 -32.74 -21.20 35.19
N ALA A 932 -33.16 -22.20 35.97
CA ALA A 932 -33.25 -22.11 37.44
C ALA A 932 -31.89 -21.87 38.14
N GLN A 933 -30.77 -22.05 37.43
CA GLN A 933 -29.39 -21.85 37.90
C GLN A 933 -28.67 -20.68 37.19
N GLY A 934 -29.32 -19.97 36.26
CA GLY A 934 -28.78 -18.76 35.62
C GLY A 934 -27.85 -18.96 34.42
N GLU A 935 -27.74 -20.18 33.86
CA GLU A 935 -26.91 -20.48 32.68
C GLU A 935 -27.77 -20.79 31.43
N SER A 936 -27.37 -20.28 30.25
CA SER A 936 -28.00 -20.60 28.97
C SER A 936 -27.42 -21.88 28.36
N VAL A 937 -28.27 -22.83 27.97
CA VAL A 937 -27.83 -24.17 27.50
C VAL A 937 -27.56 -24.22 26.00
N TYR A 938 -28.02 -23.23 25.23
CA TYR A 938 -27.91 -23.23 23.78
C TYR A 938 -26.56 -22.64 23.31
N GLU A 939 -25.76 -23.46 22.63
CA GLU A 939 -24.54 -23.04 21.95
C GLU A 939 -24.71 -23.09 20.42
N PRO A 940 -24.44 -22.00 19.68
CA PRO A 940 -24.58 -21.98 18.22
C PRO A 940 -23.44 -22.70 17.48
N GLN A 941 -22.26 -22.83 18.10
CA GLN A 941 -21.03 -23.34 17.47
C GLN A 941 -21.18 -24.75 16.84
N PRO A 942 -21.79 -25.76 17.49
CA PRO A 942 -21.91 -27.10 16.92
C PRO A 942 -22.75 -27.14 15.63
N TYR A 943 -23.75 -26.27 15.53
CA TYR A 943 -24.60 -26.16 14.34
C TYR A 943 -23.86 -25.54 13.17
N GLU A 944 -23.03 -24.52 13.43
CA GLU A 944 -22.22 -23.87 12.40
C GLU A 944 -21.14 -24.78 11.86
N GLN A 945 -20.40 -25.45 12.75
CA GLN A 945 -19.36 -26.41 12.37
C GLN A 945 -19.95 -27.55 11.53
N LEU A 946 -21.10 -28.10 11.95
CA LEU A 946 -21.74 -29.20 11.22
C LEU A 946 -22.33 -28.73 9.87
N ALA A 947 -22.97 -27.56 9.81
CA ALA A 947 -23.46 -27.01 8.55
C ALA A 947 -22.31 -26.71 7.58
N ARG A 948 -21.17 -26.19 8.06
CA ARG A 948 -19.96 -25.96 7.25
C ARG A 948 -19.35 -27.27 6.75
N ALA A 949 -19.20 -28.27 7.61
CA ALA A 949 -18.69 -29.58 7.22
C ALA A 949 -19.55 -30.22 6.12
N LEU A 950 -20.87 -30.20 6.26
CA LEU A 950 -21.79 -30.74 5.26
C LEU A 950 -21.86 -29.91 3.98
N HIS A 951 -21.62 -28.60 4.08
CA HIS A 951 -21.48 -27.72 2.92
C HIS A 951 -20.22 -28.08 2.11
N ASN A 952 -19.10 -28.31 2.80
CA ASN A 952 -17.82 -28.70 2.18
C ASN A 952 -17.88 -30.10 1.56
N GLU A 953 -18.70 -31.01 2.10
CA GLU A 953 -18.98 -32.34 1.50
C GLU A 953 -19.94 -32.28 0.29
N GLY A 954 -20.40 -31.09 -0.14
CA GLY A 954 -21.36 -30.93 -1.23
C GLY A 954 -22.81 -31.31 -0.86
N LYS A 955 -23.09 -31.61 0.41
CA LYS A 955 -24.42 -31.97 0.94
C LYS A 955 -25.24 -30.71 1.32
N TYR A 956 -25.35 -29.79 0.37
CA TYR A 956 -25.95 -28.46 0.56
C TYR A 956 -27.36 -28.46 1.13
N GLU A 957 -28.22 -29.39 0.69
CA GLU A 957 -29.60 -29.47 1.18
C GLU A 957 -29.68 -29.94 2.65
N VAL A 958 -28.71 -30.74 3.09
CA VAL A 958 -28.60 -31.17 4.49
C VAL A 958 -28.04 -30.03 5.34
N ALA A 959 -27.02 -29.33 4.87
CA ALA A 959 -26.46 -28.14 5.52
C ALA A 959 -27.53 -27.05 5.77
N LYS A 960 -28.35 -26.72 4.75
CA LYS A 960 -29.45 -25.74 4.90
C LYS A 960 -30.46 -26.13 5.97
N ARG A 961 -30.79 -27.42 6.09
CA ARG A 961 -31.73 -27.91 7.11
C ARG A 961 -31.16 -27.77 8.52
N ILE A 962 -29.84 -27.90 8.67
CA ILE A 962 -29.15 -27.68 9.96
C ILE A 962 -29.08 -26.18 10.29
N THR A 963 -28.77 -25.32 9.31
CA THR A 963 -28.85 -23.86 9.47
C THR A 963 -30.27 -23.41 9.84
N LEU A 964 -31.30 -24.01 9.22
CA LEU A 964 -32.70 -23.75 9.57
C LEU A 964 -33.01 -24.18 11.01
N ALA A 965 -32.49 -25.32 11.47
CA ALA A 965 -32.63 -25.78 12.85
C ALA A 965 -31.96 -24.81 13.85
N LYS A 966 -30.75 -24.32 13.53
CA LYS A 966 -30.03 -23.30 14.29
C LYS A 966 -30.87 -22.03 14.47
N LEU A 967 -31.34 -21.43 13.37
CA LEU A 967 -32.15 -20.20 13.40
C LEU A 967 -33.47 -20.38 14.16
N SER A 968 -34.08 -21.57 14.07
CA SER A 968 -35.32 -21.90 14.77
C SER A 968 -35.15 -21.90 16.30
N LEU A 969 -33.96 -22.29 16.78
CA LEU A 969 -33.57 -22.26 18.19
C LEU A 969 -33.20 -20.85 18.63
N GLU A 970 -32.33 -20.14 17.88
CA GLU A 970 -31.93 -18.75 18.19
C GLU A 970 -33.13 -17.82 18.36
N ARG A 971 -34.14 -17.93 17.49
CA ARG A 971 -35.40 -17.17 17.61
C ARG A 971 -36.02 -17.26 19.00
N ARG A 972 -35.91 -18.42 19.67
CA ARG A 972 -36.53 -18.65 20.98
C ARG A 972 -35.70 -18.08 22.13
N PHE A 973 -34.38 -17.95 21.95
CA PHE A 973 -33.45 -17.37 22.92
C PHE A 973 -33.31 -15.84 22.78
N VAL A 974 -33.88 -15.23 21.73
CA VAL A 974 -34.01 -13.77 21.62
C VAL A 974 -35.08 -13.27 22.60
N HIS A 975 -34.66 -12.55 23.65
CA HIS A 975 -35.55 -11.95 24.66
C HIS A 975 -36.23 -10.64 24.22
N HIS A 976 -35.99 -10.16 22.99
CA HIS A 976 -36.54 -8.89 22.51
C HIS A 976 -37.99 -9.03 22.00
N GLN A 977 -38.92 -8.32 22.66
CA GLN A 977 -40.38 -8.41 22.46
C GLN A 977 -40.88 -8.11 21.04
N TRP A 978 -40.15 -7.28 20.27
CA TRP A 978 -40.53 -6.91 18.89
C TRP A 978 -39.88 -7.79 17.81
N ILE A 979 -38.72 -8.41 18.10
CA ILE A 979 -37.95 -9.15 17.08
C ILE A 979 -38.46 -10.59 16.97
N ARG A 980 -38.86 -11.18 18.11
CA ARG A 980 -39.38 -12.56 18.16
C ARG A 980 -40.61 -12.80 17.27
N PRO A 981 -41.68 -11.97 17.26
CA PRO A 981 -42.80 -12.17 16.36
C PRO A 981 -42.40 -12.03 14.89
N PHE A 982 -41.52 -11.08 14.56
CA PHE A 982 -40.99 -10.92 13.20
C PHE A 982 -40.20 -12.15 12.73
N LEU A 983 -39.27 -12.67 13.53
CA LEU A 983 -38.53 -13.89 13.23
C LEU A 983 -39.45 -15.12 13.13
N CYS A 984 -40.56 -15.14 13.86
CA CYS A 984 -41.57 -16.19 13.75
C CYS A 984 -42.27 -16.19 12.39
N ILE A 985 -42.65 -15.00 11.90
CA ILE A 985 -43.20 -14.81 10.56
C ILE A 985 -42.18 -15.25 9.50
N MET A 986 -40.91 -14.82 9.64
CA MET A 986 -39.83 -15.17 8.72
C MET A 986 -39.59 -16.69 8.61
N GLU A 987 -39.63 -17.42 9.71
CA GLU A 987 -39.51 -18.88 9.68
C GLU A 987 -40.73 -19.54 9.02
N LYS A 988 -41.94 -19.14 9.42
CA LYS A 988 -43.15 -19.88 9.03
C LYS A 988 -43.54 -19.62 7.58
N TRP A 989 -43.36 -18.39 7.11
CA TRP A 989 -43.78 -17.97 5.77
C TRP A 989 -42.64 -18.06 4.76
N PHE A 990 -41.38 -17.82 5.18
CA PHE A 990 -40.26 -17.68 4.25
C PHE A 990 -39.10 -18.66 4.50
N ASP A 991 -39.13 -19.50 5.54
CA ASP A 991 -37.97 -20.30 5.97
C ASP A 991 -36.67 -19.48 6.04
N TYR A 992 -36.77 -18.21 6.49
CA TYR A 992 -35.67 -17.23 6.49
C TYR A 992 -35.02 -16.94 5.12
N GLY A 993 -35.68 -17.31 4.01
CA GLY A 993 -35.14 -17.18 2.66
C GLY A 993 -34.16 -18.29 2.26
N LEU A 994 -33.99 -19.32 3.10
CA LEU A 994 -33.07 -20.44 2.83
C LEU A 994 -33.59 -21.37 1.72
N PHE A 995 -34.91 -21.51 1.62
CA PHE A 995 -35.60 -22.37 0.66
C PHE A 995 -36.62 -21.55 -0.15
N PRO A 996 -36.48 -21.43 -1.48
CA PRO A 996 -37.33 -20.56 -2.27
C PRO A 996 -38.76 -21.07 -2.44
N GLY A 997 -39.02 -22.36 -2.18
CA GLY A 997 -40.35 -22.94 -2.41
C GLY A 997 -41.48 -22.19 -1.70
N LYS A 998 -41.28 -21.80 -0.43
CA LYS A 998 -42.31 -21.08 0.32
C LYS A 998 -42.40 -19.60 -0.08
N SER A 999 -41.28 -18.91 -0.27
CA SER A 999 -41.28 -17.49 -0.66
C SER A 999 -41.90 -17.28 -2.04
N VAL A 1000 -41.60 -18.15 -3.00
CA VAL A 1000 -42.24 -18.16 -4.32
C VAL A 1000 -43.74 -18.50 -4.20
N SER A 1001 -44.11 -19.50 -3.39
CA SER A 1001 -45.53 -19.85 -3.19
C SER A 1001 -46.34 -18.71 -2.57
N TRP A 1002 -45.78 -17.99 -1.59
CA TRP A 1002 -46.44 -16.84 -0.97
C TRP A 1002 -46.52 -15.65 -1.92
N PHE A 1003 -45.47 -15.38 -2.69
CA PHE A 1003 -45.48 -14.37 -3.75
C PHE A 1003 -46.60 -14.65 -4.77
N LEU A 1004 -46.65 -15.88 -5.30
CA LEU A 1004 -47.67 -16.29 -6.26
C LEU A 1004 -49.08 -16.28 -5.67
N MET A 1005 -49.26 -16.69 -4.41
CA MET A 1005 -50.57 -16.69 -3.75
C MET A 1005 -51.08 -15.26 -3.51
N LEU A 1006 -50.23 -14.36 -3.01
CA LEU A 1006 -50.58 -12.97 -2.80
C LEU A 1006 -50.85 -12.24 -4.12
N TRP A 1007 -50.13 -12.57 -5.18
CA TRP A 1007 -50.35 -11.98 -6.51
C TRP A 1007 -51.57 -12.55 -7.24
N LEU A 1008 -51.56 -13.86 -7.52
CA LEU A 1008 -52.56 -14.50 -8.39
C LEU A 1008 -53.92 -14.68 -7.72
N VAL A 1009 -53.95 -14.85 -6.39
CA VAL A 1009 -55.20 -15.15 -5.67
C VAL A 1009 -55.71 -13.90 -4.96
N VAL A 1010 -54.88 -13.31 -4.10
CA VAL A 1010 -55.32 -12.21 -3.23
C VAL A 1010 -55.45 -10.90 -4.01
N GLY A 1011 -54.39 -10.46 -4.70
CA GLY A 1011 -54.39 -9.21 -5.45
C GLY A 1011 -55.33 -9.26 -6.65
N THR A 1012 -55.13 -10.24 -7.54
CA THR A 1012 -55.95 -10.38 -8.75
C THR A 1012 -57.43 -10.52 -8.40
N GLY A 1013 -57.78 -11.33 -7.38
CA GLY A 1013 -59.16 -11.49 -6.92
C GLY A 1013 -59.75 -10.21 -6.33
N ALA A 1014 -59.01 -9.50 -5.46
CA ALA A 1014 -59.46 -8.26 -4.86
C ALA A 1014 -59.70 -7.16 -5.91
N PHE A 1015 -58.74 -6.94 -6.82
CA PHE A 1015 -58.89 -5.92 -7.86
C PHE A 1015 -59.90 -6.31 -8.94
N TYR A 1016 -60.12 -7.60 -9.19
CA TYR A 1016 -61.22 -8.07 -10.04
C TYR A 1016 -62.59 -7.77 -9.43
N ILE A 1017 -62.75 -8.02 -8.12
CA ILE A 1017 -63.99 -7.68 -7.41
C ILE A 1017 -64.20 -6.17 -7.42
N ALA A 1018 -63.16 -5.37 -7.11
CA ALA A 1018 -63.21 -3.92 -7.13
C ALA A 1018 -63.56 -3.35 -8.52
N ASN A 1019 -63.13 -4.01 -9.60
CA ASN A 1019 -63.38 -3.56 -10.96
C ASN A 1019 -64.78 -3.95 -11.47
N TYR A 1020 -65.29 -5.15 -11.14
CA TYR A 1020 -66.50 -5.69 -11.79
C TYR A 1020 -67.69 -5.94 -10.87
N HIS A 1021 -67.49 -6.25 -9.59
CA HIS A 1021 -68.52 -6.84 -8.71
C HIS A 1021 -69.03 -5.91 -7.59
N VAL A 1022 -68.50 -4.68 -7.50
CA VAL A 1022 -68.99 -3.68 -6.53
C VAL A 1022 -69.88 -2.69 -7.27
N ASP A 1023 -71.15 -2.53 -6.85
CA ASP A 1023 -72.16 -1.71 -7.54
C ASP A 1023 -71.69 -0.27 -7.79
N GLU A 1024 -71.00 0.34 -6.82
CA GLU A 1024 -70.31 1.63 -7.00
C GLU A 1024 -68.93 1.47 -7.66
N PRO A 1025 -68.52 2.35 -8.59
CA PRO A 1025 -67.21 2.26 -9.24
C PRO A 1025 -66.07 2.58 -8.26
N VAL A 1026 -65.41 1.52 -7.77
CA VAL A 1026 -64.24 1.63 -6.88
C VAL A 1026 -62.96 1.98 -7.65
N LEU A 1027 -62.73 1.34 -8.81
CA LEU A 1027 -61.64 1.69 -9.71
C LEU A 1027 -62.16 2.64 -10.79
N VAL A 1028 -61.63 3.86 -10.80
CA VAL A 1028 -62.05 4.96 -11.66
C VAL A 1028 -60.91 5.43 -12.54
N ARG A 1029 -61.25 5.86 -13.76
CA ARG A 1029 -60.26 6.30 -14.76
C ARG A 1029 -59.60 7.63 -14.37
N ASN A 1030 -58.29 7.73 -14.60
CA ASN A 1030 -57.51 8.94 -14.35
C ASN A 1030 -57.54 9.92 -15.54
N LEU A 1031 -57.57 11.23 -15.24
CA LEU A 1031 -57.51 12.31 -16.23
C LEU A 1031 -56.08 12.43 -16.79
N GLY A 1032 -55.73 11.55 -17.71
CA GLY A 1032 -54.39 11.53 -18.33
C GLY A 1032 -54.19 10.47 -19.42
N ALA A 1033 -55.03 9.44 -19.45
CA ALA A 1033 -54.91 8.32 -20.40
C ALA A 1033 -55.59 8.59 -21.77
N GLY A 1034 -55.32 9.75 -22.39
CA GLY A 1034 -55.58 10.02 -23.82
C GLY A 1034 -57.02 9.80 -24.35
N THR A 1035 -58.02 9.62 -23.49
CA THR A 1035 -59.40 9.31 -23.87
C THR A 1035 -60.36 10.35 -23.30
N LEU A 1036 -61.39 10.70 -24.07
CA LEU A 1036 -62.47 11.64 -23.76
C LEU A 1036 -63.43 11.12 -22.66
N ALA A 1037 -62.93 10.40 -21.67
CA ALA A 1037 -63.75 9.74 -20.64
C ALA A 1037 -64.07 10.70 -19.49
N LEU A 1038 -65.32 10.67 -19.02
CA LEU A 1038 -65.80 11.46 -17.89
C LEU A 1038 -65.19 10.93 -16.57
N PRO A 1039 -64.70 11.80 -15.68
CA PRO A 1039 -64.13 11.39 -14.40
C PRO A 1039 -65.15 10.65 -13.53
N GLY A 1040 -64.73 9.54 -12.93
CA GLY A 1040 -65.59 8.74 -12.04
C GLY A 1040 -66.31 7.56 -12.71
N GLN A 1041 -66.04 7.29 -13.98
CA GLN A 1041 -66.53 6.08 -14.66
C GLN A 1041 -65.66 4.86 -14.30
N ARG A 1042 -66.30 3.70 -14.16
CA ARG A 1042 -65.65 2.42 -13.86
C ARG A 1042 -64.60 2.10 -14.93
N CYS A 1043 -63.46 1.55 -14.51
CA CYS A 1043 -62.38 1.16 -15.42
C CYS A 1043 -62.77 0.08 -16.42
N GLY A 1044 -63.32 -1.05 -15.93
CA GLY A 1044 -63.77 -2.15 -16.80
C GLY A 1044 -62.60 -2.79 -17.54
N GLU A 1045 -62.72 -2.94 -18.85
CA GLU A 1045 -61.75 -3.62 -19.73
C GLU A 1045 -60.44 -2.83 -19.97
N GLU A 1046 -60.31 -1.59 -19.48
CA GLU A 1046 -59.10 -0.79 -19.69
C GLU A 1046 -57.88 -1.27 -18.89
N ILE A 1047 -58.12 -2.06 -17.85
CA ILE A 1047 -57.10 -2.69 -17.02
C ILE A 1047 -57.34 -4.20 -16.96
N ASP A 1048 -56.25 -4.95 -16.94
CA ASP A 1048 -56.28 -6.36 -16.58
C ASP A 1048 -55.99 -6.49 -15.08
N SER A 1049 -56.92 -7.08 -14.32
CA SER A 1049 -56.81 -7.20 -12.86
C SER A 1049 -55.57 -7.98 -12.41
N LEU A 1050 -55.04 -8.89 -13.24
CA LEU A 1050 -53.81 -9.64 -12.95
C LEU A 1050 -52.58 -8.73 -13.02
N TRP A 1051 -52.48 -7.93 -14.07
CA TRP A 1051 -51.35 -7.03 -14.29
C TRP A 1051 -51.41 -5.81 -13.39
N TYR A 1052 -52.62 -5.27 -13.14
CA TYR A 1052 -52.83 -4.22 -12.15
C TYR A 1052 -52.38 -4.66 -10.75
N ALA A 1053 -52.71 -5.90 -10.35
CA ALA A 1053 -52.22 -6.44 -9.09
C ALA A 1053 -50.70 -6.56 -9.05
N LEU A 1054 -50.04 -6.92 -10.16
CA LEU A 1054 -48.58 -7.00 -10.20
C LEU A 1054 -47.91 -5.63 -10.12
N ASP A 1055 -48.47 -4.65 -10.81
CA ASP A 1055 -48.02 -3.24 -10.85
C ASP A 1055 -47.96 -2.66 -9.43
N VAL A 1056 -49.02 -2.87 -8.64
CA VAL A 1056 -49.09 -2.41 -7.24
C VAL A 1056 -48.21 -3.23 -6.29
N PHE A 1057 -47.97 -4.52 -6.58
CA PHE A 1057 -47.29 -5.42 -5.65
C PHE A 1057 -45.75 -5.39 -5.75
N VAL A 1058 -45.18 -5.05 -6.91
CA VAL A 1058 -43.72 -5.12 -7.13
C VAL A 1058 -43.13 -3.71 -7.16
N PRO A 1059 -42.39 -3.29 -6.12
CA PRO A 1059 -41.80 -1.95 -6.10
C PRO A 1059 -40.87 -1.73 -7.29
N GLY A 1060 -41.07 -0.61 -8.00
CA GLY A 1060 -40.24 -0.21 -9.14
C GLY A 1060 -40.56 -0.92 -10.46
N LEU A 1061 -41.60 -1.77 -10.51
CA LEU A 1061 -42.18 -2.26 -11.76
C LEU A 1061 -43.31 -1.31 -12.16
N ASP A 1062 -43.21 -0.67 -13.33
CA ASP A 1062 -44.25 0.19 -13.89
C ASP A 1062 -44.81 -0.42 -15.19
N LEU A 1063 -46.00 -1.02 -15.09
CA LEU A 1063 -46.78 -1.59 -16.19
C LEU A 1063 -47.80 -0.59 -16.76
N LYS A 1064 -47.81 0.65 -16.26
CA LYS A 1064 -48.76 1.71 -16.60
C LYS A 1064 -50.22 1.32 -16.40
N GLN A 1065 -50.52 0.41 -15.46
CA GLN A 1065 -51.90 0.04 -15.13
C GLN A 1065 -52.46 1.00 -14.07
N GLU A 1066 -51.66 1.37 -13.07
CA GLU A 1066 -52.01 2.36 -12.03
C GLU A 1066 -52.19 3.78 -12.61
N ASP A 1067 -51.43 4.11 -13.66
CA ASP A 1067 -51.58 5.39 -14.40
C ASP A 1067 -52.96 5.55 -15.05
N ARG A 1068 -53.56 4.45 -15.53
CA ARG A 1068 -54.84 4.47 -16.25
C ARG A 1068 -56.02 4.58 -15.30
N CYS A 1069 -55.91 3.94 -14.13
CA CYS A 1069 -57.01 3.73 -13.20
C CYS A 1069 -56.54 3.85 -11.76
N SER A 1070 -57.22 4.67 -10.96
CA SER A 1070 -56.96 4.78 -9.53
C SER A 1070 -58.18 4.41 -8.70
N ILE A 1071 -57.95 4.13 -7.42
CA ILE A 1071 -59.02 3.84 -6.47
C ILE A 1071 -59.72 5.15 -6.08
N ALA A 1072 -61.05 5.18 -6.19
CA ALA A 1072 -61.87 6.35 -5.93
C ALA A 1072 -61.61 6.96 -4.54
N THR A 1073 -61.61 8.29 -4.46
CA THR A 1073 -61.35 9.04 -3.22
C THR A 1073 -62.55 9.12 -2.27
N ARG A 1074 -63.69 8.56 -2.66
CA ARG A 1074 -64.95 8.53 -1.88
C ARG A 1074 -64.81 7.70 -0.60
N ASP A 1075 -65.72 7.93 0.34
CA ASP A 1075 -65.69 7.28 1.66
C ASP A 1075 -65.97 5.78 1.58
N GLU A 1076 -66.82 5.35 0.65
CA GLU A 1076 -67.15 3.93 0.44
C GLU A 1076 -65.98 3.11 -0.13
N ALA A 1077 -65.03 3.78 -0.79
CA ALA A 1077 -63.81 3.17 -1.34
C ALA A 1077 -62.62 3.19 -0.36
N ARG A 1078 -62.78 3.72 0.87
CA ARG A 1078 -61.77 3.66 1.94
C ARG A 1078 -61.22 2.26 2.22
N PRO A 1079 -62.03 1.19 2.36
CA PRO A 1079 -61.50 -0.15 2.62
C PRO A 1079 -60.59 -0.65 1.48
N TRP A 1080 -60.89 -0.28 0.23
CA TRP A 1080 -60.10 -0.66 -0.94
C TRP A 1080 -58.76 0.09 -1.01
N ARG A 1081 -58.74 1.37 -0.65
CA ARG A 1081 -57.48 2.14 -0.51
C ARG A 1081 -56.60 1.58 0.62
N ALA A 1082 -57.20 1.26 1.77
CA ALA A 1082 -56.48 0.63 2.87
C ALA A 1082 -55.91 -0.74 2.45
N PHE A 1083 -56.69 -1.55 1.74
CA PHE A 1083 -56.19 -2.80 1.16
C PHE A 1083 -55.03 -2.57 0.20
N SER A 1084 -55.12 -1.60 -0.71
CA SER A 1084 -54.06 -1.30 -1.69
C SER A 1084 -52.74 -0.93 -1.01
N VAL A 1085 -52.77 -0.08 0.01
CA VAL A 1085 -51.57 0.31 0.78
C VAL A 1085 -50.99 -0.90 1.54
N ILE A 1086 -51.83 -1.73 2.16
CA ILE A 1086 -51.37 -2.95 2.83
C ILE A 1086 -50.74 -3.91 1.82
N TYR A 1087 -51.33 -4.01 0.63
CA TYR A 1087 -50.89 -4.88 -0.44
C TYR A 1087 -49.54 -4.44 -1.02
N GLU A 1088 -49.34 -3.13 -1.23
CA GLU A 1088 -48.07 -2.52 -1.62
C GLU A 1088 -46.97 -2.77 -0.57
N ILE A 1089 -47.27 -2.55 0.72
CA ILE A 1089 -46.33 -2.81 1.83
C ILE A 1089 -45.93 -4.29 1.88
N LEU A 1090 -46.90 -5.20 1.72
CA LEU A 1090 -46.62 -6.64 1.65
C LEU A 1090 -45.73 -6.96 0.44
N GLY A 1091 -46.00 -6.33 -0.70
CA GLY A 1091 -45.19 -6.40 -1.90
C GLY A 1091 -43.74 -5.99 -1.70
N ALA A 1092 -43.52 -4.84 -1.04
CA ALA A 1092 -42.21 -4.32 -0.68
C ALA A 1092 -41.41 -5.21 0.28
N ILE A 1093 -42.08 -6.07 1.05
CA ILE A 1093 -41.44 -7.05 1.94
C ILE A 1093 -41.19 -8.38 1.21
N VAL A 1094 -42.20 -8.91 0.52
CA VAL A 1094 -42.15 -10.26 -0.07
C VAL A 1094 -41.24 -10.29 -1.31
N THR A 1095 -41.26 -9.24 -2.13
CA THR A 1095 -40.53 -9.20 -3.41
C THR A 1095 -39.01 -9.29 -3.20
N PRO A 1096 -38.36 -8.50 -2.32
CA PRO A 1096 -36.92 -8.65 -2.06
C PRO A 1096 -36.56 -10.01 -1.47
N ILE A 1097 -37.38 -10.56 -0.55
CA ILE A 1097 -37.14 -11.86 0.06
C ILE A 1097 -37.19 -12.98 -1.00
N MET A 1098 -38.17 -12.93 -1.90
CA MET A 1098 -38.31 -13.87 -3.01
C MET A 1098 -37.11 -13.77 -3.96
N LEU A 1099 -36.74 -12.55 -4.38
CA LEU A 1099 -35.58 -12.31 -5.24
C LEU A 1099 -34.28 -12.82 -4.59
N LEU A 1100 -34.05 -12.55 -3.31
CA LEU A 1100 -32.87 -13.07 -2.58
C LEU A 1100 -32.87 -14.60 -2.52
N SER A 1101 -34.04 -15.21 -2.30
CA SER A 1101 -34.18 -16.67 -2.26
C SER A 1101 -33.89 -17.33 -3.61
N VAL A 1102 -34.41 -16.74 -4.70
CA VAL A 1102 -34.27 -17.24 -6.07
C VAL A 1102 -32.88 -16.96 -6.64
N THR A 1103 -32.33 -15.76 -6.46
CA THR A 1103 -30.96 -15.41 -6.89
C THR A 1103 -29.94 -16.29 -6.17
N GLY A 1104 -30.13 -16.56 -4.88
CA GLY A 1104 -29.34 -17.55 -4.16
C GLY A 1104 -29.42 -18.94 -4.79
N MET A 1105 -30.56 -19.36 -5.30
CA MET A 1105 -30.69 -20.65 -6.02
C MET A 1105 -30.06 -20.60 -7.41
N LEU A 1106 -30.27 -19.54 -8.20
CA LEU A 1106 -29.74 -19.40 -9.56
C LEU A 1106 -28.21 -19.33 -9.57
N ARG A 1107 -27.63 -18.51 -8.68
CA ARG A 1107 -26.18 -18.43 -8.47
C ARG A 1107 -25.59 -19.81 -8.19
N ARG A 1108 -26.30 -20.63 -7.41
CA ARG A 1108 -25.89 -22.00 -7.06
C ARG A 1108 -26.10 -23.03 -8.17
N TYR A 1109 -27.06 -22.82 -9.06
CA TYR A 1109 -27.23 -23.66 -10.25
C TYR A 1109 -26.13 -23.38 -11.29
N ILE A 1110 -25.62 -22.16 -11.34
CA ILE A 1110 -24.49 -21.75 -12.17
C ILE A 1110 -23.15 -22.18 -11.55
N GLU A 1111 -23.06 -22.20 -10.21
CA GLU A 1111 -21.86 -22.67 -9.47
C GLU A 1111 -21.77 -24.21 -9.40
N ARG A 1112 -22.84 -24.95 -9.72
CA ARG A 1112 -22.83 -26.41 -9.91
C ARG A 1112 -22.46 -26.75 -11.35
#